data_AF-A0A8H5XE20-F1
#
_entry.id   AF-A0A8H5XE20-F1
#
_cell.length_a   1.000
_cell.length_b   1.000
_cell.length_c   1.000
_cell.angle_alpha   90.00
_cell.angle_beta   90.00
_cell.angle_gamma   90.00
#
_symmetry.space_group_name_H-M   'P 1'
#
loop_
_entity.id
_entity.type
_entity.pdbx_description
1 polymer ?
#
loop_
_entity_poly.entity_id
_entity_poly.type
_entity_poly.pdbx_seq_one_letter_code
_entity_poly.pdbx_strand_id
1 'polypeptide(L)'
;MASPPPIATSFDVNNPDVPSEVLDHLIEIYRIKLHLQPLQLFKISELKNTLTSSPKYLLYSFLALTVRYSEHDYFNGKQVKAVELYGGFAQQEVAILASHGIPKLDIVQALCLLVLVDVAACKPGRAWMSIGTMSRLEALRKLSQSSFYDSSPELEASLRCHWTVALLEQTFMPQERSSIYDNDEHRYPASARRPPSLPPTNDGECPPDLFSDDASEDLGVTAYYINVIEMWGHLSSYMHQVRIGKAEIAWLPGSMHYILCAELYKHETKLPHSHLLRNVHFTKRMAAELQDQREYWIPWLLMQVLTHAITAILHHPFIHLVAMRDRSSGLQARSFLQQTVDQALFNSAWVFKLLRICEELRFEICDPLVGQLVAVVATIPWLFQRAIDPKVAGKAKGDLEWCKGFLERLSSTWPHIAQKTLDSTADNSSQPPAGKGISIVFHPALFWALVDPKISQMTPLCGESSSRPQDAMIRISTHYIHPLTETQVTQSAPSQREISFDPFIFDVGELEEVPDGSSSDISRVIRFDYADTDYCSLAYEAYRKWSQDPKYKGIFYQTDYVIAGSRSTPEKSWTDKTIAQLDKRQLPYTRLTDAADTKRRFPILTGELAQPHFEGYLNKSGGWADANKAIKQLRDECLELGISFIAGRAGTIIGFDSNAQGVIKAVKTLEGTPVRGDHFILAAGAWSSGIVPTYNSTLSTAQALGFLRLTDDEMIKYKNIPIYMNYATGWFNFPPHEDTKMLKFAVHGWGYTRAPSKDDNNSVKSNISVPPPVSRERRNFVPADAEERLRAGLREMLPELADRALARVALCWYTDTPTGDFIMDYHPDYKNLFVGGGGSGHAFKFLPVLGECMALAWKKKLPSHLAEKWKFHTEYEHRKDTFLGDGSRGGPERRELSAAEKAKLDGGERSKL
;
A
#
# COMPACT_ATOMS: atom_id res chain seq x y z
N MET A 1 64.10 -23.38 11.63
CA MET A 1 62.88 -22.59 11.41
C MET A 1 62.15 -23.22 10.24
N ALA A 2 61.09 -23.97 10.52
CA ALA A 2 60.24 -24.54 9.46
C ALA A 2 59.43 -23.41 8.82
N SER A 3 59.39 -23.38 7.48
CA SER A 3 58.54 -22.48 6.69
C SER A 3 57.07 -22.59 7.14
N PRO A 4 56.30 -21.50 7.20
CA PRO A 4 54.88 -21.58 7.48
C PRO A 4 54.20 -22.46 6.43
N PRO A 5 53.21 -23.29 6.82
CA PRO A 5 52.53 -24.17 5.89
C PRO A 5 51.82 -23.34 4.79
N PRO A 6 51.70 -23.88 3.56
CA PRO A 6 50.97 -23.22 2.50
C PRO A 6 49.52 -22.96 2.94
N ILE A 7 49.02 -21.75 2.68
CA ILE A 7 47.62 -21.39 2.91
C ILE A 7 46.76 -22.39 2.13
N ALA A 8 45.95 -23.18 2.83
CA ALA A 8 45.12 -24.22 2.21
C ALA A 8 44.14 -23.57 1.22
N THR A 9 44.34 -23.84 -0.08
CA THR A 9 43.54 -23.24 -1.16
C THR A 9 42.21 -23.95 -1.39
N SER A 10 41.96 -25.09 -0.76
CA SER A 10 40.70 -25.83 -0.85
C SER A 10 40.46 -26.72 0.37
N PHE A 11 39.19 -27.03 0.65
CA PHE A 11 38.78 -27.90 1.74
C PHE A 11 39.35 -29.33 1.60
N ASP A 12 39.99 -29.80 2.68
CA ASP A 12 40.52 -31.15 2.87
C ASP A 12 39.90 -31.79 4.12
N VAL A 13 39.40 -33.01 3.99
CA VAL A 13 38.78 -33.77 5.08
C VAL A 13 39.82 -34.12 6.17
N ASN A 14 41.10 -34.18 5.82
CA ASN A 14 42.18 -34.48 6.77
C ASN A 14 42.67 -33.25 7.55
N ASN A 15 42.30 -32.04 7.12
CA ASN A 15 42.61 -30.79 7.82
C ASN A 15 41.32 -29.98 8.05
N PRO A 16 40.65 -30.18 9.20
CA PRO A 16 39.38 -29.53 9.48
C PRO A 16 39.51 -28.03 9.77
N ASP A 17 40.72 -27.49 9.96
CA ASP A 17 40.90 -26.08 10.32
C ASP A 17 40.61 -25.17 9.11
N VAL A 18 39.88 -24.07 9.37
CA VAL A 18 39.40 -23.14 8.34
C VAL A 18 40.26 -21.87 8.36
N PRO A 19 40.73 -21.36 7.20
CA PRO A 19 41.44 -20.09 7.12
C PRO A 19 40.60 -18.92 7.66
N SER A 20 41.26 -17.88 8.20
CA SER A 20 40.57 -16.74 8.83
C SER A 20 39.62 -16.01 7.88
N GLU A 21 39.99 -15.85 6.61
CA GLU A 21 39.17 -15.20 5.58
C GLU A 21 37.89 -16.00 5.27
N VAL A 22 38.00 -17.33 5.25
CA VAL A 22 36.85 -18.22 5.05
C VAL A 22 35.92 -18.14 6.27
N LEU A 23 36.47 -18.06 7.48
CA LEU A 23 35.68 -17.86 8.70
C LEU A 23 34.93 -16.53 8.68
N ASP A 24 35.55 -15.44 8.20
CA ASP A 24 34.89 -14.13 8.06
C ASP A 24 33.71 -14.18 7.08
N HIS A 25 33.86 -14.88 5.95
CA HIS A 25 32.76 -15.11 5.01
C HIS A 25 31.60 -15.91 5.65
N LEU A 26 31.90 -16.96 6.42
CA LEU A 26 30.89 -17.74 7.12
C LEU A 26 30.19 -16.95 8.25
N ILE A 27 30.89 -16.01 8.88
CA ILE A 27 30.31 -15.06 9.84
C ILE A 27 29.31 -14.13 9.14
N GLU A 28 29.61 -13.65 7.93
CA GLU A 28 28.67 -12.82 7.17
C GLU A 28 27.42 -13.60 6.75
N ILE A 29 27.58 -14.88 6.35
CA ILE A 29 26.44 -15.78 6.10
C ILE A 29 25.57 -15.91 7.34
N TYR A 30 26.18 -16.13 8.51
CA TYR A 30 25.45 -16.19 9.77
C TYR A 30 24.69 -14.90 10.04
N ARG A 31 25.35 -13.74 9.90
CA ARG A 31 24.75 -12.41 10.09
C ARG A 31 23.52 -12.18 9.20
N ILE A 32 23.59 -12.56 7.93
CA ILE A 32 22.51 -12.30 6.96
C ILE A 32 21.36 -13.31 7.13
N LYS A 33 21.67 -14.61 7.18
CA LYS A 33 20.69 -15.69 7.03
C LYS A 33 20.19 -16.32 8.33
N LEU A 34 20.94 -16.22 9.43
CA LEU A 34 20.68 -17.02 10.64
C LEU A 34 20.52 -16.18 11.90
N HIS A 35 21.27 -15.07 12.00
CA HIS A 35 21.23 -14.19 13.15
C HIS A 35 19.86 -13.55 13.29
N LEU A 36 19.26 -13.71 14.48
CA LEU A 36 17.90 -13.30 14.82
C LEU A 36 16.82 -13.99 13.95
N GLN A 37 17.16 -15.09 13.27
CA GLN A 37 16.28 -15.84 12.35
C GLN A 37 16.49 -17.38 12.41
N PRO A 38 16.26 -18.06 13.55
CA PRO A 38 15.82 -17.56 14.85
C PRO A 38 16.97 -17.41 15.86
N LEU A 39 18.24 -17.54 15.45
CA LEU A 39 19.37 -17.65 16.39
C LEU A 39 19.79 -16.30 16.99
N GLN A 40 19.55 -16.11 18.29
CA GLN A 40 20.00 -14.93 19.03
C GLN A 40 21.35 -15.12 19.76
N LEU A 41 22.01 -16.26 19.55
CA LEU A 41 23.11 -16.80 20.39
C LEU A 41 24.29 -15.86 20.61
N PHE A 42 24.70 -15.12 19.58
CA PHE A 42 25.97 -14.41 19.55
C PHE A 42 25.78 -12.94 19.22
N LYS A 43 26.66 -12.10 19.77
CA LYS A 43 26.82 -10.71 19.36
C LYS A 43 27.76 -10.65 18.17
N ILE A 44 27.31 -10.08 17.06
CA ILE A 44 28.04 -10.13 15.78
C ILE A 44 29.43 -9.48 15.89
N SER A 45 29.55 -8.37 16.63
CA SER A 45 30.82 -7.66 16.79
C SER A 45 31.93 -8.46 17.48
N GLU A 46 31.56 -9.49 18.26
CA GLU A 46 32.49 -10.30 19.06
C GLU A 46 32.61 -11.75 18.56
N LEU A 47 31.76 -12.13 17.59
CA LEU A 47 31.58 -13.51 17.14
C LEU A 47 32.88 -14.19 16.69
N LYS A 48 33.73 -13.49 15.92
CA LYS A 48 35.02 -14.06 15.48
C LYS A 48 35.90 -14.45 16.66
N ASN A 49 36.04 -13.56 17.63
CA ASN A 49 36.84 -13.80 18.83
C ASN A 49 36.22 -14.93 19.66
N THR A 50 34.91 -14.92 19.86
CA THR A 50 34.18 -15.98 20.57
C THR A 50 34.41 -17.34 19.91
N LEU A 51 34.28 -17.47 18.59
CA LEU A 51 34.46 -18.74 17.88
C LEU A 51 35.90 -19.26 17.96
N THR A 52 36.90 -18.37 17.85
CA THR A 52 38.31 -18.77 17.92
C THR A 52 38.79 -19.17 19.32
N SER A 53 38.18 -18.62 20.37
CA SER A 53 38.50 -18.97 21.77
C SER A 53 37.65 -20.09 22.35
N SER A 54 36.54 -20.44 21.68
CA SER A 54 35.62 -21.49 22.11
C SER A 54 36.15 -22.90 21.85
N PRO A 55 35.62 -23.92 22.56
CA PRO A 55 35.93 -25.31 22.27
C PRO A 55 35.60 -25.70 20.83
N LYS A 56 36.38 -26.63 20.27
CA LYS A 56 36.26 -27.07 18.87
C LYS A 56 34.86 -27.52 18.48
N TYR A 57 34.12 -28.16 19.40
CA TYR A 57 32.75 -28.62 19.10
C TYR A 57 31.77 -27.47 18.85
N LEU A 58 31.96 -26.29 19.47
CA LEU A 58 31.11 -25.11 19.21
C LEU A 58 31.46 -24.49 17.85
N LEU A 59 32.76 -24.34 17.57
CA LEU A 59 33.24 -23.88 16.26
C LEU A 59 32.75 -24.81 15.13
N TYR A 60 32.90 -26.12 15.29
CA TYR A 60 32.45 -27.09 14.28
C TYR A 60 30.93 -27.13 14.14
N SER A 61 30.16 -26.90 15.21
CA SER A 61 28.71 -26.71 15.10
C SER A 61 28.35 -25.48 14.24
N PHE A 62 29.08 -24.37 14.44
CA PHE A 62 28.91 -23.14 13.66
C PHE A 62 29.28 -23.34 12.18
N LEU A 63 30.41 -24.00 11.90
CA LEU A 63 30.84 -24.31 10.54
C LEU A 63 29.85 -25.26 9.85
N ALA A 64 29.39 -26.31 10.52
CA ALA A 64 28.42 -27.26 9.96
C ALA A 64 27.12 -26.58 9.52
N LEU A 65 26.68 -25.54 10.24
CA LEU A 65 25.49 -24.78 9.88
C LEU A 65 25.74 -23.79 8.73
N THR A 66 26.84 -23.03 8.79
CA THR A 66 27.09 -21.92 7.86
C THR A 66 27.64 -22.37 6.51
N VAL A 67 28.51 -23.40 6.47
CA VAL A 67 29.10 -23.92 5.22
C VAL A 67 28.04 -24.41 4.24
N ARG A 68 26.89 -24.85 4.74
CA ARG A 68 25.72 -25.25 3.93
C ARG A 68 25.31 -24.16 2.94
N TYR A 69 25.44 -22.90 3.33
CA TYR A 69 25.01 -21.73 2.55
C TYR A 69 26.17 -21.02 1.86
N SER A 70 27.39 -21.59 1.91
CA SER A 70 28.58 -20.94 1.39
C SER A 70 28.80 -21.20 -0.10
N GLU A 71 29.02 -20.11 -0.82
CA GLU A 71 29.47 -20.09 -2.21
C GLU A 71 30.98 -19.85 -2.32
N HIS A 72 31.71 -19.86 -1.21
CA HIS A 72 33.15 -19.60 -1.19
C HIS A 72 33.94 -20.71 -1.90
N ASP A 73 34.90 -20.32 -2.75
CA ASP A 73 35.70 -21.23 -3.58
C ASP A 73 36.39 -22.35 -2.77
N TYR A 74 36.76 -22.06 -1.52
CA TYR A 74 37.32 -23.03 -0.58
C TYR A 74 36.50 -24.33 -0.46
N PHE A 75 35.16 -24.24 -0.48
CA PHE A 75 34.26 -25.40 -0.34
C PHE A 75 33.68 -25.89 -1.66
N ASN A 76 34.08 -25.33 -2.81
CA ASN A 76 33.44 -25.55 -4.10
C ASN A 76 33.19 -27.05 -4.41
N GLY A 77 31.90 -27.43 -4.50
CA GLY A 77 31.44 -28.81 -4.76
C GLY A 77 31.61 -29.81 -3.60
N LYS A 78 32.09 -29.35 -2.43
CA LYS A 78 32.39 -30.18 -1.25
C LYS A 78 31.60 -29.77 0.00
N GLN A 79 30.63 -28.85 -0.10
CA GLN A 79 29.86 -28.36 1.05
C GLN A 79 29.22 -29.50 1.86
N VAL A 80 28.58 -30.47 1.21
CA VAL A 80 27.93 -31.60 1.88
C VAL A 80 28.92 -32.40 2.73
N LYS A 81 30.11 -32.69 2.19
CA LYS A 81 31.18 -33.40 2.90
C LYS A 81 31.71 -32.59 4.09
N ALA A 82 31.83 -31.27 3.94
CA ALA A 82 32.25 -30.39 5.02
C ALA A 82 31.21 -30.36 6.16
N VAL A 83 29.92 -30.27 5.81
CA VAL A 83 28.81 -30.33 6.79
C VAL A 83 28.82 -31.67 7.53
N GLU A 84 29.01 -32.78 6.84
CA GLU A 84 29.12 -34.12 7.45
C GLU A 84 30.31 -34.23 8.40
N LEU A 85 31.48 -33.72 8.00
CA LEU A 85 32.69 -33.74 8.82
C LEU A 85 32.53 -32.92 10.11
N TYR A 86 32.21 -31.63 9.96
CA TYR A 86 32.07 -30.71 11.09
C TYR A 86 30.91 -31.10 11.99
N GLY A 87 29.77 -31.46 11.39
CA GLY A 87 28.58 -31.91 12.11
C GLY A 87 28.85 -33.21 12.87
N GLY A 88 29.53 -34.18 12.26
CA GLY A 88 29.88 -35.44 12.90
C GLY A 88 30.75 -35.27 14.14
N PHE A 89 31.84 -34.50 14.03
CA PHE A 89 32.73 -34.22 15.17
C PHE A 89 32.00 -33.49 16.31
N ALA A 90 31.27 -32.42 15.97
CA ALA A 90 30.54 -31.64 16.96
C ALA A 90 29.47 -32.49 17.68
N GLN A 91 28.69 -33.27 16.93
CA GLN A 91 27.60 -34.09 17.47
C GLN A 91 28.11 -35.17 18.42
N GLN A 92 29.22 -35.84 18.09
CA GLN A 92 29.79 -36.87 18.95
C GLN A 92 30.21 -36.30 20.31
N GLU A 93 30.97 -35.21 20.30
CA GLU A 93 31.48 -34.58 21.52
C GLU A 93 30.34 -34.01 22.37
N VAL A 94 29.44 -33.25 21.75
CA VAL A 94 28.30 -32.60 22.43
C VAL A 94 27.34 -33.63 23.00
N ALA A 95 27.06 -34.73 22.29
CA ALA A 95 26.18 -35.79 22.80
C ALA A 95 26.76 -36.47 24.05
N ILE A 96 28.07 -36.71 24.09
CA ILE A 96 28.74 -37.27 25.28
C ILE A 96 28.59 -36.28 26.44
N LEU A 97 28.96 -35.01 26.26
CA LEU A 97 28.90 -34.01 27.33
C LEU A 97 27.47 -33.80 27.85
N ALA A 98 26.49 -33.76 26.94
CA ALA A 98 25.07 -33.61 27.28
C ALA A 98 24.53 -34.83 28.04
N SER A 99 24.96 -36.05 27.68
CA SER A 99 24.53 -37.29 28.37
C SER A 99 25.00 -37.35 29.82
N HIS A 100 26.12 -36.69 30.16
CA HIS A 100 26.60 -36.52 31.53
C HIS A 100 25.86 -35.40 32.30
N GLY A 101 24.90 -34.72 31.67
CA GLY A 101 24.13 -33.64 32.30
C GLY A 101 24.96 -32.37 32.57
N ILE A 102 26.05 -32.14 31.82
CA ILE A 102 26.95 -31.00 32.01
C ILE A 102 26.27 -29.71 31.46
N PRO A 103 25.87 -28.74 32.31
CA PRO A 103 25.07 -27.60 31.88
C PRO A 103 25.96 -26.40 31.50
N LYS A 104 26.89 -26.55 30.56
CA LYS A 104 27.72 -25.42 30.09
C LYS A 104 27.07 -24.64 28.95
N LEU A 105 27.38 -23.35 28.86
CA LEU A 105 26.78 -22.43 27.89
C LEU A 105 27.14 -22.83 26.44
N ASP A 106 28.41 -23.12 26.20
CA ASP A 106 28.96 -23.55 24.92
C ASP A 106 28.32 -24.86 24.41
N ILE A 107 27.99 -25.80 25.31
CA ILE A 107 27.26 -27.04 24.98
C ILE A 107 25.85 -26.71 24.50
N VAL A 108 25.10 -25.86 25.22
CA VAL A 108 23.74 -25.46 24.84
C VAL A 108 23.75 -24.66 23.54
N GLN A 109 24.70 -23.74 23.36
CA GLN A 109 24.89 -23.00 22.09
C GLN A 109 25.21 -23.93 20.92
N ALA A 110 26.05 -24.94 21.12
CA ALA A 110 26.37 -25.94 20.11
C ALA A 110 25.13 -26.77 19.74
N LEU A 111 24.33 -27.18 20.73
CA LEU A 111 23.05 -27.86 20.50
C LEU A 111 22.07 -26.98 19.68
N CYS A 112 21.92 -25.70 20.00
CA CYS A 112 21.09 -24.77 19.22
C CYS A 112 21.47 -24.76 17.73
N LEU A 113 22.77 -24.70 17.43
CA LEU A 113 23.29 -24.72 16.05
C LEU A 113 23.03 -26.07 15.38
N LEU A 114 23.30 -27.19 16.08
CA LEU A 114 23.13 -28.54 15.57
C LEU A 114 21.65 -28.90 15.32
N VAL A 115 20.72 -28.36 16.10
CA VAL A 115 19.27 -28.48 15.85
C VAL A 115 18.94 -27.95 14.46
N LEU A 116 19.42 -26.76 14.09
CA LEU A 116 19.18 -26.20 12.76
C LEU A 116 19.92 -26.97 11.65
N VAL A 117 21.08 -27.55 11.93
CA VAL A 117 21.76 -28.47 10.99
C VAL A 117 20.87 -29.70 10.72
N ASP A 118 20.32 -30.32 11.76
CA ASP A 118 19.48 -31.50 11.63
C ASP A 118 18.12 -31.16 10.97
N VAL A 119 17.55 -29.99 11.26
CA VAL A 119 16.34 -29.46 10.58
C VAL A 119 16.61 -29.23 9.09
N ALA A 120 17.72 -28.58 8.74
CA ALA A 120 18.09 -28.35 7.34
C ALA A 120 18.38 -29.66 6.59
N ALA A 121 18.89 -30.68 7.31
CA ALA A 121 19.11 -32.02 6.79
C ALA A 121 17.84 -32.90 6.78
N CYS A 122 16.66 -32.37 7.15
CA CYS A 122 15.40 -33.11 7.27
C CYS A 122 15.49 -34.34 8.18
N LYS A 123 16.16 -34.20 9.34
CA LYS A 123 16.30 -35.25 10.37
C LYS A 123 15.49 -34.88 11.62
N PRO A 124 14.14 -34.88 11.55
CA PRO A 124 13.27 -34.37 12.61
C PRO A 124 13.47 -35.03 13.97
N GLY A 125 13.61 -36.35 14.02
CA GLY A 125 13.72 -37.10 15.27
C GLY A 125 14.99 -36.75 16.04
N ARG A 126 16.09 -36.48 15.31
CA ARG A 126 17.34 -36.03 15.94
C ARG A 126 17.21 -34.60 16.45
N ALA A 127 16.68 -33.69 15.63
CA ALA A 127 16.40 -32.32 16.05
C ALA A 127 15.51 -32.29 17.31
N TRP A 128 14.45 -33.11 17.36
CA TRP A 128 13.54 -33.24 18.50
C TRP A 128 14.28 -33.68 19.77
N MET A 129 15.09 -34.74 19.70
CA MET A 129 15.89 -35.20 20.83
C MET A 129 16.89 -34.13 21.30
N SER A 130 17.56 -33.45 20.36
CA SER A 130 18.49 -32.36 20.67
C SER A 130 17.81 -31.17 21.33
N ILE A 131 16.61 -30.78 20.89
CA ILE A 131 15.80 -29.73 21.52
C ILE A 131 15.48 -30.14 22.96
N GLY A 132 14.91 -31.34 23.19
CA GLY A 132 14.59 -31.80 24.54
C GLY A 132 15.80 -31.88 25.47
N THR A 133 16.96 -32.32 24.96
CA THR A 133 18.22 -32.34 25.73
C THR A 133 18.69 -30.92 26.06
N MET A 134 18.69 -30.03 25.08
CA MET A 134 19.10 -28.62 25.23
C MET A 134 18.23 -27.89 26.27
N SER A 135 16.92 -28.06 26.22
CA SER A 135 15.98 -27.46 27.17
C SER A 135 16.20 -27.94 28.60
N ARG A 136 16.46 -29.23 28.79
CA ARG A 136 16.76 -29.80 30.12
C ARG A 136 18.11 -29.30 30.65
N LEU A 137 19.13 -29.19 29.80
CA LEU A 137 20.42 -28.62 30.18
C LEU A 137 20.28 -27.13 30.55
N GLU A 138 19.46 -26.37 29.83
CA GLU A 138 19.19 -24.96 30.13
C GLU A 138 18.40 -24.81 31.45
N ALA A 139 17.47 -25.71 31.75
CA ALA A 139 16.82 -25.79 33.06
C ALA A 139 17.85 -25.96 34.19
N LEU A 140 18.78 -26.91 34.01
CA LEU A 140 19.86 -27.18 34.96
C LEU A 140 20.79 -25.97 35.11
N ARG A 141 21.09 -25.26 34.00
CA ARG A 141 21.84 -23.99 34.04
C ARG A 141 21.18 -22.98 34.95
N LYS A 142 19.89 -22.69 34.73
CA LYS A 142 19.14 -21.74 35.56
C LYS A 142 19.15 -22.12 37.04
N LEU A 143 18.94 -23.40 37.37
CA LEU A 143 18.98 -23.88 38.76
C LEU A 143 20.36 -23.71 39.39
N SER A 144 21.44 -23.87 38.61
CA SER A 144 22.81 -23.72 39.09
C SER A 144 23.29 -22.27 39.23
N GLN A 145 22.57 -21.30 38.63
CA GLN A 145 22.96 -19.89 38.52
C GLN A 145 22.35 -18.98 39.60
N SER A 146 21.79 -19.53 40.69
CA SER A 146 21.02 -18.79 41.71
C SER A 146 21.78 -17.73 42.51
N SER A 147 23.04 -17.46 42.20
CA SER A 147 23.81 -16.36 42.79
C SER A 147 24.97 -16.04 41.86
N PHE A 148 24.96 -14.95 41.07
CA PHE A 148 26.14 -14.14 40.67
C PHE A 148 25.79 -13.06 39.59
N TYR A 149 26.12 -11.80 39.94
CA TYR A 149 26.36 -10.57 39.17
C TYR A 149 25.35 -10.04 38.11
N ASP A 150 24.65 -8.96 38.49
CA ASP A 150 23.71 -8.14 37.69
C ASP A 150 24.32 -7.34 36.52
N SER A 151 25.53 -7.62 36.03
CA SER A 151 26.12 -6.87 34.90
C SER A 151 27.39 -7.49 34.30
N SER A 152 27.42 -8.81 34.06
CA SER A 152 28.52 -9.45 33.34
C SER A 152 28.20 -9.73 31.87
N PRO A 153 29.17 -9.68 30.94
CA PRO A 153 29.00 -10.17 29.56
C PRO A 153 28.51 -11.63 29.48
N GLU A 154 28.80 -12.42 30.50
CA GLU A 154 28.35 -13.81 30.62
C GLU A 154 26.83 -13.91 30.84
N LEU A 155 26.22 -12.94 31.54
CA LEU A 155 24.76 -12.87 31.71
C LEU A 155 24.05 -12.63 30.38
N GLU A 156 24.52 -11.67 29.58
CA GLU A 156 23.96 -11.37 28.26
C GLU A 156 24.03 -12.59 27.32
N ALA A 157 25.17 -13.27 27.27
CA ALA A 157 25.32 -14.50 26.49
C ALA A 157 24.40 -15.63 26.99
N SER A 158 24.19 -15.73 28.31
CA SER A 158 23.27 -16.70 28.90
C SER A 158 21.81 -16.37 28.56
N LEU A 159 21.39 -15.10 28.62
CA LEU A 159 20.04 -14.67 28.23
C LEU A 159 19.76 -14.93 26.74
N ARG A 160 20.71 -14.61 25.86
CA ARG A 160 20.63 -14.90 24.43
C ARG A 160 20.45 -16.39 24.14
N CYS A 161 21.23 -17.21 24.84
CA CYS A 161 21.13 -18.66 24.74
C CYS A 161 19.76 -19.15 25.24
N HIS A 162 19.35 -18.71 26.43
CA HIS A 162 18.07 -19.05 27.04
C HIS A 162 16.88 -18.78 26.11
N TRP A 163 16.82 -17.57 25.55
CA TRP A 163 15.75 -17.18 24.65
C TRP A 163 15.88 -17.87 23.28
N THR A 164 17.09 -18.20 22.80
CA THR A 164 17.23 -19.03 21.61
C THR A 164 16.70 -20.45 21.81
N VAL A 165 16.90 -21.05 22.99
CA VAL A 165 16.29 -22.34 23.36
C VAL A 165 14.78 -22.24 23.29
N ALA A 166 14.19 -21.20 23.89
CA ALA A 166 12.75 -20.95 23.84
C ALA A 166 12.24 -20.78 22.40
N LEU A 167 12.94 -20.01 21.56
CA LEU A 167 12.57 -19.81 20.15
C LEU A 167 12.55 -21.12 19.37
N LEU A 168 13.57 -21.96 19.54
CA LEU A 168 13.66 -23.25 18.88
C LEU A 168 12.56 -24.19 19.36
N GLU A 169 12.26 -24.19 20.67
CA GLU A 169 11.09 -24.90 21.20
C GLU A 169 9.78 -24.40 20.58
N GLN A 170 9.54 -23.09 20.52
CA GLN A 170 8.28 -22.56 19.97
C GLN A 170 8.18 -22.73 18.45
N THR A 171 9.30 -22.76 17.74
CA THR A 171 9.31 -22.95 16.29
C THR A 171 9.06 -24.42 15.92
N PHE A 172 9.68 -25.34 16.67
CA PHE A 172 9.74 -26.75 16.30
C PHE A 172 8.89 -27.64 17.22
N MET A 173 8.82 -27.36 18.52
CA MET A 173 8.08 -28.16 19.52
C MET A 173 7.06 -27.35 20.35
N PRO A 174 6.17 -26.55 19.74
CA PRO A 174 5.34 -25.59 20.48
C PRO A 174 4.32 -26.21 21.46
N GLN A 175 4.10 -27.53 21.42
CA GLN A 175 3.13 -28.23 22.25
C GLN A 175 3.68 -28.76 23.57
N GLU A 176 4.98 -28.99 23.64
CA GLU A 176 5.65 -29.61 24.78
C GLU A 176 6.52 -28.57 25.49
N ARG A 177 5.89 -27.45 25.90
CA ARG A 177 6.58 -26.38 26.63
C ARG A 177 7.12 -26.94 27.94
N SER A 178 8.42 -26.75 28.17
CA SER A 178 9.03 -27.04 29.47
C SER A 178 8.57 -26.00 30.50
N SER A 179 8.29 -26.36 31.75
CA SER A 179 7.82 -25.44 32.81
C SER A 179 8.89 -24.43 33.30
N ILE A 180 9.95 -24.21 32.52
CA ILE A 180 11.13 -23.40 32.83
C ILE A 180 10.82 -21.89 32.74
N TYR A 181 9.64 -21.53 32.23
CA TYR A 181 9.25 -20.17 31.86
C TYR A 181 8.25 -19.50 32.82
N ASP A 182 7.81 -20.19 33.88
CA ASP A 182 6.73 -19.70 34.77
C ASP A 182 7.20 -18.77 35.91
N ASN A 183 8.50 -18.45 36.03
CA ASN A 183 9.04 -17.62 37.12
C ASN A 183 9.37 -16.17 36.67
N ASP A 184 8.84 -15.24 37.46
CA ASP A 184 8.34 -13.90 37.11
C ASP A 184 9.37 -12.74 37.08
N GLU A 185 10.62 -12.97 36.64
CA GLU A 185 11.55 -11.87 36.30
C GLU A 185 12.02 -12.02 34.85
N HIS A 186 11.19 -11.55 33.91
CA HIS A 186 11.47 -11.63 32.48
C HIS A 186 12.59 -10.66 32.07
N ARG A 187 13.85 -11.04 32.33
CA ARG A 187 15.02 -10.36 31.79
C ARG A 187 15.18 -10.74 30.31
N TYR A 188 15.25 -9.74 29.43
CA TYR A 188 15.44 -9.94 27.99
C TYR A 188 16.89 -9.64 27.58
N PRO A 189 17.37 -10.21 26.46
CA PRO A 189 18.64 -9.82 25.88
C PRO A 189 18.63 -8.34 25.48
N ALA A 190 19.79 -7.70 25.48
CA ALA A 190 19.90 -6.31 25.06
C ALA A 190 19.40 -6.13 23.62
N SER A 191 18.46 -5.20 23.44
CA SER A 191 17.95 -4.80 22.12
C SER A 191 18.92 -3.85 21.42
N ALA A 192 18.96 -3.94 20.08
CA ALA A 192 19.68 -2.98 19.26
C ALA A 192 19.14 -1.55 19.47
N ARG A 193 20.01 -0.56 19.29
CA ARG A 193 19.61 0.84 19.35
C ARG A 193 18.57 1.13 18.28
N ARG A 194 17.58 1.96 18.63
CA ARG A 194 16.57 2.42 17.68
C ARG A 194 17.24 3.15 16.51
N PRO A 195 16.81 2.90 15.26
CA PRO A 195 17.21 3.69 14.11
C PRO A 195 16.92 5.18 14.36
N PRO A 196 17.77 6.09 13.85
CA PRO A 196 17.50 7.50 13.93
C PRO A 196 16.13 7.82 13.29
N SER A 197 15.39 8.75 13.89
CA SER A 197 14.17 9.26 13.29
C SER A 197 14.50 9.88 11.94
N LEU A 198 13.69 9.58 10.92
CA LEU A 198 13.75 10.35 9.68
C LEU A 198 13.27 11.79 10.00
N PRO A 199 13.73 12.81 9.24
CA PRO A 199 13.21 14.16 9.38
C PRO A 199 11.68 14.10 9.31
N PRO A 200 10.95 14.89 10.12
CA PRO A 200 9.50 14.89 10.07
C PRO A 200 9.06 15.18 8.63
N THR A 201 8.61 14.15 7.93
CA THR A 201 7.71 14.33 6.81
C THR A 201 6.43 14.91 7.40
N ASN A 202 5.78 15.86 6.73
CA ASN A 202 4.53 16.51 7.17
C ASN A 202 3.33 15.53 7.24
N ASP A 203 3.55 14.31 7.71
CA ASP A 203 2.54 13.33 8.09
C ASP A 203 1.94 13.88 9.40
N GLY A 204 0.71 14.40 9.33
CA GLY A 204 0.11 15.28 10.34
C GLY A 204 0.35 14.90 11.81
N GLU A 205 0.44 15.93 12.66
CA GLU A 205 0.57 15.78 14.11
C GLU A 205 -0.48 14.81 14.67
N CYS A 206 -0.02 13.86 15.47
CA CYS A 206 -0.89 12.85 16.08
C CYS A 206 -1.80 13.49 17.13
N PRO A 207 -3.07 13.05 17.25
CA PRO A 207 -3.92 13.45 18.36
C PRO A 207 -3.23 13.10 19.70
N PRO A 208 -3.01 14.07 20.60
CA PRO A 208 -2.30 13.85 21.87
C PRO A 208 -3.09 13.00 22.87
N ASP A 209 -4.36 12.72 22.61
CA ASP A 209 -5.28 11.95 23.46
C ASP A 209 -5.14 10.42 23.33
N LEU A 210 -4.42 9.95 22.32
CA LEU A 210 -4.17 8.51 22.08
C LEU A 210 -2.82 8.02 22.61
N PHE A 211 -1.99 8.91 23.18
CA PHE A 211 -0.63 8.57 23.63
C PHE A 211 -0.37 9.17 25.00
N SER A 212 0.15 8.36 25.92
CA SER A 212 0.81 8.86 27.13
C SER A 212 2.32 8.81 26.91
N ASP A 213 3.03 9.86 27.31
CA ASP A 213 4.50 9.85 27.46
C ASP A 213 4.95 8.87 28.56
N ASP A 214 4.00 8.31 29.35
CA ASP A 214 4.23 7.39 30.46
C ASP A 214 4.53 5.94 30.03
N ALA A 215 5.14 5.69 28.87
CA ALA A 215 5.69 4.37 28.58
C ALA A 215 6.91 4.13 29.51
N SER A 216 6.62 3.73 30.75
CA SER A 216 7.55 3.13 31.70
C SER A 216 8.49 2.18 30.96
N GLU A 217 9.79 2.52 30.98
CA GLU A 217 10.94 1.77 30.46
C GLU A 217 10.68 0.93 29.18
N ASP A 218 11.03 1.48 28.01
CA ASP A 218 11.08 0.75 26.74
C ASP A 218 11.96 -0.51 26.84
N LEU A 219 11.31 -1.69 26.89
CA LEU A 219 11.99 -3.00 26.95
C LEU A 219 12.85 -3.32 25.72
N GLY A 220 12.64 -2.59 24.62
CA GLY A 220 13.32 -2.77 23.35
C GLY A 220 12.70 -3.85 22.46
N VAL A 221 12.94 -3.70 21.14
CA VAL A 221 12.26 -4.48 20.11
C VAL A 221 12.46 -6.00 20.19
N THR A 222 13.59 -6.46 20.73
CA THR A 222 13.87 -7.89 20.89
C THR A 222 12.98 -8.50 21.97
N ALA A 223 12.73 -7.77 23.05
CA ALA A 223 11.83 -8.20 24.12
C ALA A 223 10.39 -8.32 23.61
N TYR A 224 9.92 -7.33 22.84
CA TYR A 224 8.59 -7.37 22.24
C TYR A 224 8.44 -8.52 21.23
N TYR A 225 9.46 -8.78 20.39
CA TYR A 225 9.49 -9.95 19.51
C TYR A 225 9.37 -11.28 20.29
N ILE A 226 10.17 -11.45 21.35
CA ILE A 226 10.12 -12.63 22.22
C ILE A 226 8.72 -12.83 22.80
N ASN A 227 8.08 -11.76 23.32
CA ASN A 227 6.73 -11.83 23.87
C ASN A 227 5.71 -12.35 22.87
N VAL A 228 5.78 -11.89 21.60
CA VAL A 228 4.85 -12.34 20.55
C VAL A 228 5.07 -13.82 20.21
N ILE A 229 6.29 -14.32 20.32
CA ILE A 229 6.58 -15.75 20.09
C ILE A 229 6.05 -16.62 21.22
N GLU A 230 6.06 -16.14 22.45
CA GLU A 230 5.39 -16.84 23.56
C GLU A 230 3.88 -16.96 23.29
N MET A 231 3.26 -15.90 22.78
CA MET A 231 1.85 -15.95 22.34
C MET A 231 1.65 -16.94 21.19
N TRP A 232 2.60 -17.07 20.26
CA TRP A 232 2.58 -18.12 19.24
C TRP A 232 2.60 -19.53 19.85
N GLY A 233 3.38 -19.74 20.90
CA GLY A 233 3.37 -20.97 21.69
C GLY A 233 2.01 -21.29 22.30
N HIS A 234 1.40 -20.29 22.95
CA HIS A 234 0.06 -20.41 23.51
C HIS A 234 -0.99 -20.72 22.42
N LEU A 235 -0.93 -20.02 21.28
CA LEU A 235 -1.80 -20.27 20.13
C LEU A 235 -1.62 -21.69 19.58
N SER A 236 -0.38 -22.15 19.43
CA SER A 236 -0.07 -23.49 18.92
C SER A 236 -0.60 -24.59 19.85
N SER A 237 -0.46 -24.40 21.16
CA SER A 237 -1.07 -25.28 22.17
C SER A 237 -2.60 -25.24 22.06
N TYR A 238 -3.19 -24.06 21.92
CA TYR A 238 -4.63 -23.92 21.70
C TYR A 238 -5.10 -24.64 20.43
N MET A 239 -4.38 -24.50 19.30
CA MET A 239 -4.68 -25.23 18.06
C MET A 239 -4.61 -26.74 18.24
N HIS A 240 -3.65 -27.24 19.03
CA HIS A 240 -3.60 -28.64 19.40
C HIS A 240 -4.83 -29.08 20.21
N GLN A 241 -5.21 -28.32 21.25
CA GLN A 241 -6.41 -28.59 22.04
C GLN A 241 -7.68 -28.59 21.16
N VAL A 242 -7.75 -27.69 20.17
CA VAL A 242 -8.82 -27.69 19.17
C VAL A 242 -8.78 -28.97 18.37
N ARG A 243 -7.64 -29.42 17.85
CA ARG A 243 -7.53 -30.68 17.09
C ARG A 243 -7.99 -31.90 17.87
N ILE A 244 -7.59 -32.03 19.14
CA ILE A 244 -7.81 -33.25 19.93
C ILE A 244 -9.16 -33.30 20.67
N GLY A 245 -10.07 -32.35 20.44
CA GLY A 245 -11.37 -32.41 21.12
C GLY A 245 -11.49 -31.64 22.43
N LYS A 246 -10.38 -31.08 22.95
CA LYS A 246 -10.29 -30.59 24.34
C LYS A 246 -10.46 -29.09 24.50
N ALA A 247 -10.34 -28.31 23.42
CA ALA A 247 -10.62 -26.88 23.47
C ALA A 247 -12.11 -26.62 23.70
N GLU A 248 -12.38 -25.63 24.55
CA GLU A 248 -13.70 -25.06 24.77
C GLU A 248 -14.21 -24.29 23.54
N ILE A 249 -15.46 -23.85 23.62
CA ILE A 249 -16.11 -23.06 22.57
C ILE A 249 -15.52 -21.64 22.57
N ALA A 250 -15.05 -21.18 21.39
CA ALA A 250 -14.29 -19.93 21.26
C ALA A 250 -15.02 -18.64 21.66
N TRP A 251 -16.34 -18.56 21.53
CA TRP A 251 -17.10 -17.34 21.88
C TRP A 251 -17.50 -17.25 23.36
N LEU A 252 -17.10 -18.21 24.21
CA LEU A 252 -17.36 -18.11 25.65
C LEU A 252 -16.42 -17.07 26.29
N PRO A 253 -16.94 -16.19 27.16
CA PRO A 253 -16.09 -15.35 28.00
C PRO A 253 -15.14 -16.21 28.83
N GLY A 254 -13.85 -15.86 28.83
CA GLY A 254 -12.81 -16.63 29.50
C GLY A 254 -12.23 -17.79 28.68
N SER A 255 -12.70 -17.98 27.43
CA SER A 255 -12.09 -18.99 26.58
C SER A 255 -10.66 -18.65 26.20
N MET A 256 -9.85 -19.67 25.91
CA MET A 256 -8.47 -19.49 25.44
C MET A 256 -8.40 -18.58 24.19
N HIS A 257 -9.43 -18.58 23.35
CA HIS A 257 -9.53 -17.65 22.22
C HIS A 257 -9.55 -16.18 22.67
N TYR A 258 -10.41 -15.83 23.62
CA TYR A 258 -10.49 -14.47 24.16
C TYR A 258 -9.29 -14.10 25.04
N ILE A 259 -8.69 -15.08 25.74
CA ILE A 259 -7.45 -14.87 26.50
C ILE A 259 -6.32 -14.45 25.54
N LEU A 260 -6.15 -15.17 24.43
CA LEU A 260 -5.16 -14.82 23.41
C LEU A 260 -5.42 -13.46 22.76
N CYS A 261 -6.68 -13.12 22.45
CA CYS A 261 -7.05 -11.79 21.98
C CYS A 261 -6.67 -10.70 23.00
N ALA A 262 -6.92 -10.93 24.28
CA ALA A 262 -6.56 -9.99 25.34
C ALA A 262 -5.04 -9.86 25.52
N GLU A 263 -4.28 -10.95 25.36
CA GLU A 263 -2.81 -10.91 25.35
C GLU A 263 -2.27 -10.05 24.20
N LEU A 264 -2.83 -10.18 23.00
CA LEU A 264 -2.50 -9.34 21.84
C LEU A 264 -2.80 -7.86 22.09
N TYR A 265 -3.97 -7.51 22.63
CA TYR A 265 -4.30 -6.12 22.96
C TYR A 265 -3.39 -5.56 24.07
N LYS A 266 -3.05 -6.40 25.06
CA LYS A 266 -2.09 -6.02 26.11
C LYS A 266 -0.69 -5.77 25.52
N HIS A 267 -0.29 -6.54 24.51
CA HIS A 267 0.95 -6.30 23.79
C HIS A 267 0.91 -4.97 23.02
N GLU A 268 -0.16 -4.72 22.26
CA GLU A 268 -0.34 -3.48 21.49
C GLU A 268 -0.32 -2.23 22.36
N THR A 269 -0.99 -2.29 23.52
CA THR A 269 -1.03 -1.18 24.49
C THR A 269 0.30 -0.95 25.21
N LYS A 270 1.14 -1.98 25.34
CA LYS A 270 2.49 -1.88 25.93
C LYS A 270 3.56 -1.50 24.93
N LEU A 271 3.35 -1.70 23.62
CA LEU A 271 4.33 -1.41 22.58
C LEU A 271 4.56 0.11 22.50
N PRO A 272 5.78 0.61 22.76
CA PRO A 272 6.07 2.02 22.68
C PRO A 272 5.79 2.57 21.28
N HIS A 273 5.24 3.79 21.24
CA HIS A 273 4.85 4.44 19.98
C HIS A 273 6.01 4.48 18.97
N SER A 274 7.25 4.59 19.46
CA SER A 274 8.47 4.62 18.67
C SER A 274 8.76 3.37 17.85
N HIS A 275 8.16 2.23 18.19
CA HIS A 275 8.28 0.96 17.47
C HIS A 275 7.06 0.70 16.55
N LEU A 276 6.09 1.61 16.50
CA LEU A 276 4.94 1.48 15.59
C LEU A 276 5.36 1.67 14.13
N LEU A 277 4.74 0.90 13.23
CA LEU A 277 5.00 0.92 11.77
C LEU A 277 5.09 2.35 11.21
N ARG A 278 4.14 3.20 11.58
CA ARG A 278 4.07 4.60 11.13
C ARG A 278 5.25 5.46 11.59
N ASN A 279 5.84 5.17 12.76
CA ASN A 279 6.86 6.00 13.40
C ASN A 279 8.29 5.54 13.08
N VAL A 280 8.46 4.25 12.76
CA VAL A 280 9.75 3.74 12.28
C VAL A 280 9.97 4.05 10.79
N HIS A 281 8.89 4.37 10.06
CA HIS A 281 8.88 4.69 8.63
C HIS A 281 9.53 3.60 7.77
N PHE A 282 9.25 2.33 8.06
CA PHE A 282 9.91 1.17 7.43
C PHE A 282 9.93 1.25 5.89
N THR A 283 8.82 1.65 5.28
CA THR A 283 8.68 1.78 3.81
C THR A 283 9.50 2.92 3.20
N LYS A 284 9.90 3.92 4.00
CA LYS A 284 10.70 5.08 3.56
C LYS A 284 12.20 4.90 3.77
N ARG A 285 12.63 3.77 4.37
CA ARG A 285 14.05 3.48 4.66
C ARG A 285 14.78 3.03 3.40
N MET A 286 16.07 3.36 3.31
CA MET A 286 16.92 2.87 2.22
C MET A 286 17.33 1.43 2.47
N ALA A 287 17.42 0.61 1.41
CA ALA A 287 17.84 -0.79 1.52
C ALA A 287 19.19 -0.95 2.24
N ALA A 288 20.17 -0.07 1.96
CA ALA A 288 21.47 -0.08 2.63
C ALA A 288 21.37 0.13 4.16
N GLU A 289 20.52 1.07 4.59
CA GLU A 289 20.29 1.35 6.01
C GLU A 289 19.67 0.15 6.74
N LEU A 290 18.70 -0.51 6.11
CA LEU A 290 18.09 -1.72 6.65
C LEU A 290 19.14 -2.84 6.81
N GLN A 291 20.02 -2.99 5.81
CA GLN A 291 21.10 -3.98 5.85
C GLN A 291 22.18 -3.66 6.91
N ASP A 292 22.45 -2.40 7.20
CA ASP A 292 23.38 -2.01 8.25
C ASP A 292 22.80 -2.23 9.65
N GLN A 293 21.50 -1.96 9.83
CA GLN A 293 20.80 -2.02 11.13
C GLN A 293 19.92 -3.27 11.30
N ARG A 294 20.33 -4.41 10.74
CA ARG A 294 19.58 -5.69 10.81
C ARG A 294 19.19 -6.10 12.23
N GLU A 295 20.07 -5.84 13.22
CA GLU A 295 19.83 -6.20 14.62
C GLU A 295 18.58 -5.52 15.23
N TYR A 296 18.12 -4.41 14.65
CA TYR A 296 16.85 -3.79 14.99
C TYR A 296 15.72 -4.25 14.06
N TRP A 297 15.94 -4.21 12.75
CA TRP A 297 14.88 -4.40 11.75
C TRP A 297 14.37 -5.83 11.66
N ILE A 298 15.21 -6.84 11.92
CA ILE A 298 14.77 -8.24 11.90
C ILE A 298 13.79 -8.52 13.04
N PRO A 299 14.13 -8.32 14.34
CA PRO A 299 13.16 -8.52 15.42
C PRO A 299 11.90 -7.67 15.25
N TRP A 300 12.06 -6.42 14.79
CA TRP A 300 10.93 -5.53 14.53
C TRP A 300 9.97 -6.11 13.50
N LEU A 301 10.49 -6.54 12.34
CA LEU A 301 9.67 -7.09 11.27
C LEU A 301 9.04 -8.42 11.68
N LEU A 302 9.81 -9.31 12.30
CA LEU A 302 9.30 -10.59 12.77
C LEU A 302 8.18 -10.39 13.80
N MET A 303 8.34 -9.44 14.74
CA MET A 303 7.27 -9.06 15.67
C MET A 303 5.98 -8.67 14.93
N GLN A 304 6.07 -7.78 13.93
CA GLN A 304 4.89 -7.35 13.15
C GLN A 304 4.25 -8.52 12.38
N VAL A 305 5.06 -9.33 11.71
CA VAL A 305 4.59 -10.50 10.94
C VAL A 305 3.93 -11.52 11.85
N LEU A 306 4.53 -11.83 13.01
CA LEU A 306 3.94 -12.76 13.97
C LEU A 306 2.63 -12.23 14.55
N THR A 307 2.56 -10.96 14.97
CA THR A 307 1.32 -10.40 15.55
C THR A 307 0.14 -10.54 14.59
N HIS A 308 0.34 -10.20 13.31
CA HIS A 308 -0.71 -10.39 12.30
C HIS A 308 -0.95 -11.88 12.00
N ALA A 309 0.08 -12.72 11.90
CA ALA A 309 -0.09 -14.14 11.62
C ALA A 309 -0.85 -14.86 12.75
N ILE A 310 -0.52 -14.60 14.02
CA ILE A 310 -1.21 -15.11 15.20
C ILE A 310 -2.69 -14.71 15.15
N THR A 311 -2.98 -13.42 14.89
CA THR A 311 -4.35 -12.93 14.79
C THR A 311 -5.12 -13.59 13.64
N ALA A 312 -4.50 -13.76 12.47
CA ALA A 312 -5.11 -14.43 11.32
C ALA A 312 -5.41 -15.91 11.60
N ILE A 313 -4.49 -16.62 12.24
CA ILE A 313 -4.62 -18.05 12.58
C ILE A 313 -5.67 -18.24 13.69
N LEU A 314 -5.66 -17.37 14.70
CA LEU A 314 -6.64 -17.39 15.78
C LEU A 314 -8.08 -17.22 15.27
N HIS A 315 -8.27 -16.45 14.20
CA HIS A 315 -9.55 -16.24 13.52
C HIS A 315 -9.71 -17.11 12.26
N HIS A 316 -8.92 -18.17 12.11
CA HIS A 316 -8.91 -18.92 10.86
C HIS A 316 -10.28 -19.62 10.59
N PRO A 317 -10.91 -19.42 9.42
CA PRO A 317 -12.27 -19.94 9.15
C PRO A 317 -12.41 -21.46 9.29
N PHE A 318 -11.42 -22.25 8.89
CA PHE A 318 -11.40 -23.70 9.11
C PHE A 318 -11.58 -24.08 10.59
N ILE A 319 -10.95 -23.35 11.51
CA ILE A 319 -10.98 -23.64 12.94
C ILE A 319 -12.39 -23.43 13.48
N HIS A 320 -13.00 -22.29 13.15
CA HIS A 320 -14.30 -21.91 13.68
C HIS A 320 -15.46 -22.61 12.98
N LEU A 321 -15.42 -22.75 11.65
CA LEU A 321 -16.54 -23.27 10.85
C LEU A 321 -16.53 -24.79 10.66
N VAL A 322 -15.39 -25.45 10.86
CA VAL A 322 -15.24 -26.89 10.68
C VAL A 322 -14.81 -27.55 11.98
N ALA A 323 -13.64 -27.20 12.52
CA ALA A 323 -13.10 -27.93 13.67
C ALA A 323 -13.94 -27.79 14.96
N MET A 324 -14.59 -26.64 15.16
CA MET A 324 -15.42 -26.38 16.33
C MET A 324 -16.93 -26.55 16.11
N ARG A 325 -17.36 -26.93 14.89
CA ARG A 325 -18.78 -27.01 14.52
C ARG A 325 -19.57 -28.03 15.34
N ASP A 326 -19.02 -29.23 15.52
CA ASP A 326 -19.74 -30.33 16.20
C ASP A 326 -19.78 -30.18 17.73
N ARG A 327 -19.08 -29.16 18.28
CA ARG A 327 -19.01 -28.90 19.72
C ARG A 327 -19.99 -27.86 20.20
N SER A 328 -20.46 -26.99 19.31
CA SER A 328 -21.57 -26.10 19.64
C SER A 328 -22.86 -26.91 19.64
N SER A 329 -23.49 -27.02 20.81
CA SER A 329 -24.84 -27.57 20.98
C SER A 329 -25.94 -26.65 20.40
N GLY A 330 -25.66 -25.96 19.29
CA GLY A 330 -26.48 -24.91 18.69
C GLY A 330 -25.78 -24.21 17.52
N LEU A 331 -26.47 -23.25 16.90
CA LEU A 331 -25.91 -22.43 15.83
C LEU A 331 -24.86 -21.45 16.40
N GLN A 332 -23.71 -21.36 15.75
CA GLN A 332 -22.67 -20.38 16.11
C GLN A 332 -23.20 -18.95 15.93
N ALA A 333 -22.77 -18.03 16.80
CA ALA A 333 -23.18 -16.63 16.70
C ALA A 333 -22.70 -16.02 15.37
N ARG A 334 -23.63 -15.50 14.57
CA ARG A 334 -23.31 -14.93 13.25
C ARG A 334 -22.36 -13.74 13.32
N SER A 335 -22.44 -12.94 14.38
CA SER A 335 -21.51 -11.81 14.64
C SER A 335 -20.08 -12.29 14.90
N PHE A 336 -19.93 -13.36 15.67
CA PHE A 336 -18.63 -13.98 15.92
C PHE A 336 -18.03 -14.51 14.61
N LEU A 337 -18.84 -15.19 13.78
CA LEU A 337 -18.37 -15.70 12.49
C LEU A 337 -18.02 -14.58 11.50
N GLN A 338 -18.77 -13.48 11.50
CA GLN A 338 -18.44 -12.29 10.70
C GLN A 338 -17.06 -11.74 11.12
N GLN A 339 -16.90 -11.44 12.43
CA GLN A 339 -15.63 -10.95 12.98
C GLN A 339 -14.46 -11.89 12.67
N THR A 340 -14.69 -13.20 12.75
CA THR A 340 -13.70 -14.23 12.42
C THR A 340 -13.19 -14.08 10.99
N VAL A 341 -14.09 -13.98 10.01
CA VAL A 341 -13.70 -13.81 8.61
C VAL A 341 -12.99 -12.48 8.37
N ASP A 342 -13.52 -11.38 8.92
CA ASP A 342 -12.96 -10.04 8.73
C ASP A 342 -11.53 -9.97 9.27
N GLN A 343 -11.31 -10.47 10.49
CA GLN A 343 -9.99 -10.50 11.12
C GLN A 343 -9.02 -11.42 10.38
N ALA A 344 -9.47 -12.58 9.89
CA ALA A 344 -8.63 -13.50 9.12
C ALA A 344 -8.15 -12.88 7.80
N LEU A 345 -9.06 -12.26 7.03
CA LEU A 345 -8.74 -11.62 5.75
C LEU A 345 -7.85 -10.38 5.93
N PHE A 346 -8.16 -9.54 6.91
CA PHE A 346 -7.37 -8.34 7.19
C PHE A 346 -5.94 -8.67 7.60
N ASN A 347 -5.77 -9.56 8.58
CA ASN A 347 -4.45 -9.86 9.13
C ASN A 347 -3.61 -10.72 8.17
N SER A 348 -4.21 -11.64 7.41
CA SER A 348 -3.49 -12.38 6.37
C SER A 348 -2.94 -11.45 5.27
N ALA A 349 -3.70 -10.43 4.87
CA ALA A 349 -3.25 -9.44 3.90
C ALA A 349 -2.05 -8.63 4.43
N TRP A 350 -2.01 -8.28 5.71
CA TRP A 350 -0.88 -7.57 6.32
C TRP A 350 0.40 -8.40 6.36
N VAL A 351 0.30 -9.70 6.70
CA VAL A 351 1.45 -10.63 6.63
C VAL A 351 2.09 -10.59 5.25
N PHE A 352 1.28 -10.75 4.20
CA PHE A 352 1.80 -10.77 2.81
C PHE A 352 2.34 -9.40 2.39
N LYS A 353 1.69 -8.31 2.79
CA LYS A 353 2.14 -6.95 2.48
C LYS A 353 3.52 -6.66 3.07
N LEU A 354 3.73 -6.96 4.36
CA LEU A 354 5.02 -6.72 5.02
C LEU A 354 6.16 -7.51 4.36
N LEU A 355 5.92 -8.77 4.01
CA LEU A 355 6.93 -9.60 3.35
C LEU A 355 7.21 -9.17 1.90
N ARG A 356 6.19 -8.73 1.15
CA ARG A 356 6.39 -8.15 -0.20
C ARG A 356 7.23 -6.88 -0.16
N ILE A 357 7.00 -5.99 0.82
CA ILE A 357 7.83 -4.79 1.01
C ILE A 357 9.30 -5.20 1.25
N CYS A 358 9.55 -6.28 1.99
CA CYS A 358 10.91 -6.78 2.19
C CYS A 358 11.54 -7.26 0.88
N GLU A 359 10.78 -7.91 -0.01
CA GLU A 359 11.27 -8.29 -1.34
C GLU A 359 11.61 -7.07 -2.20
N GLU A 360 10.75 -6.06 -2.21
CA GLU A 360 10.96 -4.80 -2.93
C GLU A 360 12.22 -4.07 -2.44
N LEU A 361 12.45 -4.06 -1.12
CA LEU A 361 13.61 -3.45 -0.48
C LEU A 361 14.85 -4.35 -0.48
N ARG A 362 14.79 -5.54 -1.08
CA ARG A 362 15.87 -6.56 -1.07
C ARG A 362 16.36 -6.89 0.33
N PHE A 363 15.45 -6.93 1.29
CA PHE A 363 15.72 -7.28 2.68
C PHE A 363 15.37 -8.75 2.93
N GLU A 364 16.36 -9.62 2.82
CA GLU A 364 16.15 -11.08 2.86
C GLU A 364 15.70 -11.58 4.24
N ILE A 365 14.59 -12.34 4.26
CA ILE A 365 14.05 -13.06 5.42
C ILE A 365 14.20 -14.56 5.20
N CYS A 366 14.93 -15.19 6.12
CA CYS A 366 15.29 -16.61 6.08
C CYS A 366 14.71 -17.39 7.27
N ASP A 367 13.85 -16.80 8.09
CA ASP A 367 13.36 -17.47 9.30
C ASP A 367 12.41 -18.65 8.98
N PRO A 368 12.68 -19.88 9.47
CA PRO A 368 11.82 -21.05 9.23
C PRO A 368 10.42 -20.93 9.86
N LEU A 369 10.27 -20.20 10.97
CA LEU A 369 8.98 -19.93 11.58
C LEU A 369 8.12 -19.06 10.67
N VAL A 370 8.70 -18.05 10.01
CA VAL A 370 7.97 -17.24 9.01
C VAL A 370 7.47 -18.12 7.87
N GLY A 371 8.28 -19.06 7.39
CA GLY A 371 7.84 -20.06 6.41
C GLY A 371 6.63 -20.88 6.88
N GLN A 372 6.66 -21.35 8.13
CA GLN A 372 5.52 -22.06 8.72
C GLN A 372 4.28 -21.18 8.82
N LEU A 373 4.42 -19.95 9.32
CA LEU A 373 3.32 -19.01 9.45
C LEU A 373 2.70 -18.67 8.10
N VAL A 374 3.52 -18.39 7.07
CA VAL A 374 3.03 -18.13 5.72
C VAL A 374 2.30 -19.35 5.16
N ALA A 375 2.80 -20.57 5.37
CA ALA A 375 2.11 -21.77 4.91
C ALA A 375 0.73 -21.95 5.56
N VAL A 376 0.59 -21.66 6.86
CA VAL A 376 -0.70 -21.70 7.55
C VAL A 376 -1.60 -20.55 7.10
N VAL A 377 -1.09 -19.31 7.07
CA VAL A 377 -1.87 -18.13 6.69
C VAL A 377 -2.34 -18.23 5.23
N ALA A 378 -1.56 -18.85 4.34
CA ALA A 378 -1.91 -19.13 2.94
C ALA A 378 -3.13 -20.06 2.80
N THR A 379 -3.52 -20.80 3.84
CA THR A 379 -4.76 -21.58 3.79
C THR A 379 -6.01 -20.70 3.80
N ILE A 380 -5.92 -19.46 4.29
CA ILE A 380 -7.01 -18.47 4.23
C ILE A 380 -7.33 -18.08 2.78
N PRO A 381 -6.39 -17.50 1.98
CA PRO A 381 -6.65 -17.22 0.58
C PRO A 381 -6.94 -18.51 -0.23
N TRP A 382 -6.39 -19.68 0.15
CA TRP A 382 -6.79 -20.94 -0.48
C TRP A 382 -8.28 -21.24 -0.32
N LEU A 383 -8.87 -20.96 0.85
CA LEU A 383 -10.32 -21.06 1.05
C LEU A 383 -11.03 -19.98 0.20
N PHE A 384 -10.60 -18.73 0.29
CA PHE A 384 -11.32 -17.59 -0.30
C PHE A 384 -11.12 -17.39 -1.81
N GLN A 385 -10.18 -18.06 -2.47
CA GLN A 385 -10.07 -18.06 -3.94
C GLN A 385 -11.33 -18.63 -4.62
N ARG A 386 -12.15 -19.36 -3.84
CA ARG A 386 -13.44 -19.94 -4.24
C ARG A 386 -14.63 -19.18 -3.64
N ALA A 387 -14.43 -17.96 -3.14
CA ALA A 387 -15.51 -17.12 -2.64
C ALA A 387 -16.46 -16.69 -3.77
N ILE A 388 -17.71 -16.40 -3.41
CA ILE A 388 -18.72 -15.90 -4.37
C ILE A 388 -18.35 -14.49 -4.84
N ASP A 389 -17.75 -13.68 -3.96
CA ASP A 389 -17.26 -12.35 -4.30
C ASP A 389 -16.03 -12.47 -5.23
N PRO A 390 -16.13 -11.97 -6.49
CA PRO A 390 -15.06 -12.10 -7.47
C PRO A 390 -13.80 -11.30 -7.13
N LYS A 391 -13.90 -10.22 -6.35
CA LYS A 391 -12.75 -9.40 -5.93
C LYS A 391 -11.98 -10.10 -4.82
N VAL A 392 -12.69 -10.64 -3.83
CA VAL A 392 -12.09 -11.46 -2.77
C VAL A 392 -11.43 -12.70 -3.38
N ALA A 393 -12.12 -13.37 -4.31
CA ALA A 393 -11.57 -14.53 -5.01
C ALA A 393 -10.32 -14.18 -5.84
N GLY A 394 -10.34 -13.07 -6.59
CA GLY A 394 -9.22 -12.60 -7.40
C GLY A 394 -7.98 -12.24 -6.56
N LYS A 395 -8.16 -11.45 -5.50
CA LYS A 395 -7.08 -11.11 -4.56
C LYS A 395 -6.52 -12.34 -3.88
N ALA A 396 -7.38 -13.24 -3.40
CA ALA A 396 -6.97 -14.47 -2.74
C ALA A 396 -6.15 -15.36 -3.67
N LYS A 397 -6.51 -15.44 -4.97
CA LYS A 397 -5.72 -16.17 -5.96
C LYS A 397 -4.31 -15.58 -6.12
N GLY A 398 -4.19 -14.26 -6.27
CA GLY A 398 -2.89 -13.59 -6.39
C GLY A 398 -2.03 -13.73 -5.14
N ASP A 399 -2.64 -13.63 -3.95
CA ASP A 399 -1.94 -13.82 -2.68
C ASP A 399 -1.45 -15.27 -2.52
N LEU A 400 -2.26 -16.25 -2.91
CA LEU A 400 -1.85 -17.66 -2.90
C LEU A 400 -0.70 -17.95 -3.86
N GLU A 401 -0.73 -17.42 -5.08
CA GLU A 401 0.36 -17.56 -6.07
C GLU A 401 1.67 -16.99 -5.54
N TRP A 402 1.63 -15.80 -4.93
CA TRP A 402 2.80 -15.21 -4.30
C TRP A 402 3.33 -16.05 -3.14
N CYS A 403 2.44 -16.56 -2.26
CA CYS A 403 2.84 -17.40 -1.13
C CYS A 403 3.60 -18.65 -1.58
N LYS A 404 3.17 -19.30 -2.67
CA LYS A 404 3.88 -20.45 -3.23
C LYS A 404 5.30 -20.08 -3.62
N GLY A 405 5.49 -19.01 -4.38
CA GLY A 405 6.82 -18.54 -4.77
C GLY A 405 7.70 -18.18 -3.56
N PHE A 406 7.13 -17.59 -2.51
CA PHE A 406 7.86 -17.29 -1.28
C PHE A 406 8.33 -18.58 -0.57
N LEU A 407 7.44 -19.55 -0.39
CA LEU A 407 7.75 -20.83 0.27
C LEU A 407 8.75 -21.66 -0.54
N GLU A 408 8.64 -21.66 -1.87
CA GLU A 408 9.61 -22.30 -2.76
C GLU A 408 11.02 -21.72 -2.57
N ARG A 409 11.15 -20.39 -2.55
CA ARG A 409 12.44 -19.73 -2.28
C ARG A 409 12.98 -20.11 -0.90
N LEU A 410 12.16 -20.02 0.14
CA LEU A 410 12.58 -20.33 1.50
C LEU A 410 12.94 -21.81 1.68
N SER A 411 12.33 -22.70 0.89
CA SER A 411 12.64 -24.14 0.90
C SER A 411 14.06 -24.47 0.43
N SER A 412 14.70 -23.57 -0.33
CA SER A 412 16.12 -23.71 -0.67
C SER A 412 17.04 -23.61 0.55
N THR A 413 16.69 -22.74 1.51
CA THR A 413 17.36 -22.63 2.81
C THR A 413 16.91 -23.75 3.75
N TRP A 414 15.61 -24.02 3.79
CA TRP A 414 14.98 -24.95 4.72
C TRP A 414 14.14 -26.00 3.99
N PRO A 415 14.73 -27.14 3.57
CA PRO A 415 14.03 -28.11 2.71
C PRO A 415 12.74 -28.69 3.30
N HIS A 416 12.61 -28.74 4.64
CA HIS A 416 11.39 -29.17 5.31
C HIS A 416 10.17 -28.25 5.03
N ILE A 417 10.38 -27.00 4.58
CA ILE A 417 9.32 -26.08 4.17
C ILE A 417 8.69 -26.50 2.83
N ALA A 418 9.43 -27.18 1.94
CA ALA A 418 8.89 -27.66 0.66
C ALA A 418 7.68 -28.58 0.84
N GLN A 419 7.62 -29.32 1.96
CA GLN A 419 6.51 -30.21 2.30
C GLN A 419 5.25 -29.46 2.76
N LYS A 420 5.35 -28.15 2.99
CA LYS A 420 4.26 -27.29 3.49
C LYS A 420 3.54 -26.52 2.38
N THR A 421 3.75 -26.88 1.11
CA THR A 421 3.07 -26.25 -0.04
C THR A 421 1.71 -26.89 -0.31
N LEU A 422 0.74 -26.03 -0.67
CA LEU A 422 -0.66 -26.40 -0.95
C LEU A 422 -0.86 -27.13 -2.29
N ASP A 423 0.19 -27.48 -3.03
CA ASP A 423 0.03 -28.25 -4.29
C ASP A 423 -0.31 -29.73 -4.02
N SER A 424 0.06 -30.24 -2.84
CA SER A 424 -0.34 -31.57 -2.37
C SER A 424 -1.81 -31.67 -1.93
N THR A 425 -2.55 -30.55 -1.86
CA THR A 425 -3.93 -30.48 -1.34
C THR A 425 -5.00 -30.33 -2.42
N ALA A 426 -4.60 -30.27 -3.69
CA ALA A 426 -5.50 -30.07 -4.83
C ALA A 426 -6.00 -31.41 -5.38
N ASP A 427 -6.99 -32.02 -4.74
CA ASP A 427 -7.81 -33.01 -5.44
C ASP A 427 -8.85 -32.26 -6.30
N ASN A 428 -8.71 -32.42 -7.62
CA ASN A 428 -9.44 -31.71 -8.65
C ASN A 428 -10.88 -32.24 -8.79
N SER A 429 -11.79 -31.95 -7.84
CA SER A 429 -13.22 -32.14 -8.10
C SER A 429 -13.78 -30.91 -8.80
N SER A 430 -13.73 -30.95 -10.13
CA SER A 430 -14.39 -30.01 -11.04
C SER A 430 -15.90 -30.26 -11.02
N GLN A 431 -16.67 -29.41 -10.34
CA GLN A 431 -18.11 -29.28 -10.61
C GLN A 431 -18.49 -27.81 -10.80
N PRO A 432 -19.27 -27.48 -11.86
CA PRO A 432 -19.75 -26.13 -12.11
C PRO A 432 -20.87 -25.74 -11.13
N PRO A 433 -21.07 -24.44 -10.83
CA PRO A 433 -21.92 -24.02 -9.72
C PRO A 433 -23.41 -24.01 -10.07
N ALA A 434 -24.20 -24.73 -9.27
CA ALA A 434 -25.65 -24.56 -9.20
C ALA A 434 -26.01 -23.57 -8.08
N GLY A 435 -26.17 -22.30 -8.44
CA GLY A 435 -27.12 -21.33 -7.84
C GLY A 435 -27.10 -20.93 -6.36
N LYS A 436 -26.52 -21.65 -5.39
CA LYS A 436 -26.59 -21.27 -3.95
C LYS A 436 -25.37 -21.73 -3.14
N GLY A 437 -24.31 -20.91 -3.11
CA GLY A 437 -23.15 -21.07 -2.22
C GLY A 437 -22.12 -22.09 -2.68
N ILE A 438 -20.84 -21.68 -2.74
CA ILE A 438 -19.73 -22.59 -3.07
C ILE A 438 -19.38 -23.36 -1.79
N SER A 439 -19.81 -24.62 -1.74
CA SER A 439 -19.38 -25.56 -0.71
C SER A 439 -18.12 -26.24 -1.22
N ILE A 440 -17.04 -26.16 -0.44
CA ILE A 440 -15.81 -26.85 -0.78
C ILE A 440 -15.70 -28.06 0.13
N VAL A 441 -15.35 -29.17 -0.50
CA VAL A 441 -15.03 -30.43 0.17
C VAL A 441 -13.51 -30.52 0.21
N PHE A 442 -12.96 -30.80 1.38
CA PHE A 442 -11.52 -30.92 1.57
C PHE A 442 -11.25 -31.84 2.76
N HIS A 443 -10.05 -32.40 2.79
CA HIS A 443 -9.62 -33.24 3.91
C HIS A 443 -9.09 -32.35 5.05
N PRO A 444 -9.72 -32.32 6.25
CA PRO A 444 -9.24 -31.56 7.41
C PRO A 444 -7.80 -31.90 7.81
N ALA A 445 -7.38 -33.14 7.56
CA ALA A 445 -6.03 -33.61 7.83
C ALA A 445 -4.96 -32.73 7.16
N LEU A 446 -5.25 -32.16 5.99
CA LEU A 446 -4.32 -31.32 5.24
C LEU A 446 -4.09 -29.97 5.93
N PHE A 447 -5.15 -29.37 6.47
CA PHE A 447 -5.05 -28.13 7.24
C PHE A 447 -4.36 -28.38 8.57
N TRP A 448 -4.71 -29.47 9.25
CA TRP A 448 -4.05 -29.84 10.50
C TRP A 448 -2.57 -30.16 10.33
N ALA A 449 -2.14 -30.68 9.17
CA ALA A 449 -0.73 -30.89 8.88
C ALA A 449 0.08 -29.58 8.82
N LEU A 450 -0.57 -28.45 8.51
CA LEU A 450 0.06 -27.13 8.49
C LEU A 450 -0.08 -26.40 9.84
N VAL A 451 -1.28 -26.41 10.42
CA VAL A 451 -1.64 -25.69 11.65
C VAL A 451 -1.04 -26.34 12.90
N ASP A 452 -0.96 -27.68 12.90
CA ASP A 452 -0.41 -28.50 13.97
C ASP A 452 0.55 -29.57 13.37
N PRO A 453 1.77 -29.15 12.96
CA PRO A 453 2.75 -30.06 12.41
C PRO A 453 3.39 -30.88 13.54
N LYS A 454 3.15 -32.19 13.56
CA LYS A 454 3.92 -33.10 14.42
C LYS A 454 5.32 -33.25 13.84
N ILE A 455 6.36 -32.83 14.57
CA ILE A 455 7.75 -33.05 14.13
C ILE A 455 8.07 -34.52 13.90
N SER A 456 7.50 -35.44 14.69
CA SER A 456 7.70 -36.88 14.53
C SER A 456 7.20 -37.45 13.20
N GLN A 457 6.44 -36.69 12.40
CA GLN A 457 5.82 -37.12 11.15
C GLN A 457 6.55 -36.64 9.87
N MET A 458 7.75 -36.04 9.91
CA MET A 458 8.49 -35.73 8.66
C MET A 458 9.11 -36.98 7.95
N THR A 459 8.53 -38.16 8.16
CA THR A 459 8.85 -39.40 7.42
C THR A 459 7.64 -39.76 6.55
N PRO A 460 7.79 -40.30 5.33
CA PRO A 460 6.64 -40.61 4.48
C PRO A 460 5.67 -41.52 5.21
N LEU A 461 4.38 -41.17 5.15
CA LEU A 461 3.25 -41.92 5.73
C LEU A 461 3.39 -43.43 5.43
N CYS A 462 3.85 -44.19 6.41
CA CYS A 462 3.74 -45.64 6.39
C CYS A 462 2.81 -46.04 7.54
N GLY A 463 1.55 -46.32 7.17
CA GLY A 463 0.64 -47.17 7.92
C GLY A 463 0.18 -46.67 9.30
N GLU A 464 -0.74 -45.70 9.33
CA GLU A 464 -1.79 -45.74 10.35
C GLU A 464 -3.07 -46.27 9.70
N SER A 465 -3.46 -47.48 10.12
CA SER A 465 -4.70 -48.13 9.72
C SER A 465 -5.91 -47.55 10.47
N SER A 466 -7.02 -47.52 9.75
CA SER A 466 -8.42 -47.52 10.23
C SER A 466 -9.06 -46.21 10.68
N SER A 467 -9.32 -45.31 9.72
CA SER A 467 -10.67 -44.87 9.35
C SER A 467 -10.57 -44.16 7.99
N ARG A 468 -11.56 -44.29 7.11
CA ARG A 468 -11.57 -43.47 5.87
C ARG A 468 -11.50 -42.00 6.31
N PRO A 469 -10.60 -41.17 5.74
CA PRO A 469 -10.62 -39.74 6.03
C PRO A 469 -12.02 -39.21 5.75
N GLN A 470 -12.70 -38.69 6.77
CA GLN A 470 -13.98 -38.04 6.55
C GLN A 470 -13.71 -36.66 5.95
N ASP A 471 -14.27 -36.43 4.78
CA ASP A 471 -14.20 -35.13 4.13
C ASP A 471 -15.02 -34.12 4.93
N ALA A 472 -14.43 -32.94 5.16
CA ALA A 472 -15.18 -31.83 5.68
C ALA A 472 -15.74 -30.99 4.53
N MET A 473 -16.98 -30.55 4.73
CA MET A 473 -17.61 -29.57 3.88
C MET A 473 -17.68 -28.24 4.61
N ILE A 474 -17.07 -27.21 4.03
CA ILE A 474 -17.25 -25.83 4.48
C ILE A 474 -17.98 -25.06 3.39
N ARG A 475 -19.00 -24.31 3.79
CA ARG A 475 -19.62 -23.32 2.92
C ARG A 475 -18.85 -22.02 3.07
N ILE A 476 -18.17 -21.60 2.02
CA ILE A 476 -17.44 -20.34 2.03
C ILE A 476 -18.46 -19.21 1.97
N SER A 477 -18.52 -18.42 3.03
CA SER A 477 -19.25 -17.15 3.06
C SER A 477 -18.29 -16.07 3.51
N THR A 478 -18.30 -14.95 2.81
CA THR A 478 -17.67 -13.72 3.28
C THR A 478 -18.54 -13.01 4.31
N HIS A 479 -19.84 -13.32 4.35
CA HIS A 479 -20.78 -12.64 5.25
C HIS A 479 -21.63 -13.64 6.03
N TYR A 480 -21.71 -13.45 7.34
CA TYR A 480 -22.56 -14.23 8.24
C TYR A 480 -23.67 -13.36 8.85
N ILE A 481 -23.49 -12.05 8.89
CA ILE A 481 -24.55 -11.08 9.17
C ILE A 481 -25.03 -10.54 7.82
N HIS A 482 -26.29 -10.83 7.48
CA HIS A 482 -26.90 -10.21 6.32
C HIS A 482 -27.13 -8.72 6.61
N PRO A 483 -26.65 -7.81 5.76
CA PRO A 483 -27.21 -6.47 5.73
C PRO A 483 -28.69 -6.56 5.36
N LEU A 484 -29.46 -5.59 5.85
CA LEU A 484 -30.91 -5.54 5.69
C LEU A 484 -31.28 -5.52 4.19
N THR A 485 -31.72 -6.65 3.64
CA THR A 485 -32.34 -6.73 2.31
C THR A 485 -33.82 -6.38 2.40
N GLU A 486 -34.23 -5.32 1.69
CA GLU A 486 -35.64 -5.02 1.41
C GLU A 486 -36.28 -6.16 0.58
N THR A 487 -37.53 -6.50 0.90
CA THR A 487 -38.20 -7.74 0.46
C THR A 487 -38.63 -7.68 -1.02
N GLN A 488 -38.37 -8.77 -1.75
CA GLN A 488 -38.72 -8.98 -3.16
C GLN A 488 -40.25 -9.02 -3.41
N VAL A 489 -40.71 -8.31 -4.45
CA VAL A 489 -41.96 -8.62 -5.18
C VAL A 489 -41.57 -9.31 -6.50
N THR A 490 -42.09 -10.51 -6.69
CA THR A 490 -41.83 -11.45 -7.78
C THR A 490 -42.40 -11.00 -9.12
N GLN A 491 -41.60 -11.06 -10.19
CA GLN A 491 -41.99 -11.54 -11.53
C GLN A 491 -40.73 -11.86 -12.39
N SER A 492 -40.87 -12.88 -13.25
CA SER A 492 -39.87 -13.75 -13.87
C SER A 492 -38.88 -13.13 -14.89
N ALA A 493 -37.57 -13.29 -14.61
CA ALA A 493 -36.36 -13.55 -15.44
C ALA A 493 -36.25 -13.09 -16.93
N PRO A 494 -35.05 -12.68 -17.43
CA PRO A 494 -33.76 -13.34 -17.13
C PRO A 494 -32.57 -12.49 -16.65
N SER A 495 -31.77 -13.14 -15.81
CA SER A 495 -30.38 -12.88 -15.39
C SER A 495 -30.10 -11.61 -14.58
N GLN A 496 -30.62 -11.57 -13.35
CA GLN A 496 -30.15 -10.69 -12.28
C GLN A 496 -28.99 -11.35 -11.53
N ARG A 497 -27.83 -10.67 -11.47
CA ARG A 497 -26.75 -11.01 -10.54
C ARG A 497 -27.16 -10.51 -9.15
N GLU A 498 -27.47 -11.44 -8.24
CA GLU A 498 -27.61 -11.16 -6.81
C GLU A 498 -26.25 -10.69 -6.26
N ILE A 499 -26.17 -9.42 -5.82
CA ILE A 499 -25.03 -8.88 -5.09
C ILE A 499 -25.45 -8.78 -3.63
N SER A 500 -24.90 -9.69 -2.83
CA SER A 500 -24.95 -9.69 -1.38
C SER A 500 -23.94 -8.66 -0.86
N PHE A 501 -24.38 -7.73 -0.01
CA PHE A 501 -23.55 -6.71 0.62
C PHE A 501 -22.75 -7.29 1.80
N ASP A 502 -21.44 -7.03 1.88
CA ASP A 502 -20.63 -7.18 3.10
C ASP A 502 -20.46 -5.79 3.72
N PRO A 503 -20.68 -5.61 5.03
CA PRO A 503 -20.29 -4.38 5.71
C PRO A 503 -18.77 -4.20 5.88
N PHE A 504 -17.95 -5.23 5.61
CA PHE A 504 -16.52 -5.23 5.92
C PHE A 504 -15.57 -5.38 4.72
N ILE A 505 -16.12 -5.50 3.51
CA ILE A 505 -15.34 -5.35 2.28
C ILE A 505 -15.29 -3.86 1.97
N PHE A 506 -14.24 -3.18 2.43
CA PHE A 506 -13.75 -2.05 1.66
C PHE A 506 -13.29 -2.62 0.33
N ASP A 507 -14.10 -2.35 -0.69
CA ASP A 507 -13.78 -2.57 -2.07
C ASP A 507 -12.54 -1.72 -2.42
N VAL A 508 -11.35 -2.25 -2.12
CA VAL A 508 -10.09 -1.84 -2.75
C VAL A 508 -9.97 -2.54 -4.10
N GLY A 509 -11.08 -2.71 -4.82
CA GLY A 509 -11.04 -2.76 -6.27
C GLY A 509 -10.17 -1.59 -6.72
N GLU A 510 -9.36 -1.84 -7.73
CA GLU A 510 -8.50 -0.83 -8.36
C GLU A 510 -9.18 0.54 -8.20
N LEU A 511 -8.64 1.39 -7.33
CA LEU A 511 -8.92 2.81 -7.37
C LEU A 511 -8.28 3.28 -8.66
N GLU A 512 -8.90 2.87 -9.78
CA GLU A 512 -8.64 3.37 -11.10
C GLU A 512 -8.83 4.89 -11.00
N GLU A 513 -7.99 5.60 -11.74
CA GLU A 513 -8.10 7.03 -11.94
C GLU A 513 -9.58 7.36 -12.24
N VAL A 514 -10.14 8.42 -11.65
CA VAL A 514 -11.47 8.91 -12.04
C VAL A 514 -11.34 9.45 -13.47
N PRO A 515 -11.67 8.67 -14.52
CA PRO A 515 -11.11 8.90 -15.85
C PRO A 515 -11.60 10.21 -16.45
N ASP A 516 -12.84 10.58 -16.11
CA ASP A 516 -13.52 11.81 -16.49
C ASP A 516 -13.18 13.01 -15.59
N GLY A 517 -12.62 12.79 -14.40
CA GLY A 517 -12.21 13.85 -13.49
C GLY A 517 -11.13 14.74 -14.09
N SER A 518 -11.27 16.06 -13.99
CA SER A 518 -10.28 17.01 -14.55
C SER A 518 -8.91 16.94 -13.87
N SER A 519 -8.80 16.27 -12.72
CA SER A 519 -7.52 15.96 -12.08
C SER A 519 -6.79 14.76 -12.72
N SER A 520 -7.48 13.90 -13.48
CA SER A 520 -6.86 12.78 -14.23
C SER A 520 -6.37 13.25 -15.60
N ASP A 521 -5.06 13.23 -15.81
CA ASP A 521 -4.43 13.62 -17.07
C ASP A 521 -2.94 13.26 -17.08
N ILE A 522 -2.34 13.18 -18.27
CA ILE A 522 -0.89 12.98 -18.39
C ILE A 522 -0.09 14.27 -18.11
N SER A 523 -0.74 15.44 -18.14
CA SER A 523 -0.06 16.71 -17.86
C SER A 523 -1.01 17.87 -17.51
N ARG A 524 -0.58 18.73 -16.59
CA ARG A 524 -1.25 19.97 -16.17
C ARG A 524 -0.24 21.12 -15.99
N VAL A 525 -0.61 22.34 -16.41
CA VAL A 525 0.28 23.51 -16.34
C VAL A 525 0.41 24.00 -14.90
N ILE A 526 1.66 24.19 -14.46
CA ILE A 526 2.02 24.77 -13.17
C ILE A 526 2.65 26.14 -13.43
N ARG A 527 2.01 27.21 -12.96
CA ARG A 527 2.44 28.60 -13.15
C ARG A 527 1.84 29.51 -12.09
N PHE A 528 2.48 30.65 -11.83
CA PHE A 528 2.03 31.65 -10.86
C PHE A 528 1.56 32.97 -11.47
N ASP A 529 1.45 33.02 -12.80
CA ASP A 529 1.13 34.23 -13.57
C ASP A 529 -0.34 34.62 -13.42
N TYR A 530 -0.65 35.47 -12.46
CA TYR A 530 -2.01 35.97 -12.22
C TYR A 530 -1.99 37.48 -12.05
N ALA A 531 -2.96 38.16 -12.65
CA ALA A 531 -3.23 39.57 -12.38
C ALA A 531 -3.76 39.79 -10.95
N ASP A 532 -4.51 38.82 -10.43
CA ASP A 532 -5.04 38.85 -9.08
C ASP A 532 -3.95 38.58 -8.04
N THR A 533 -3.93 39.39 -6.97
CA THR A 533 -2.87 39.32 -5.95
C THR A 533 -2.92 38.03 -5.13
N ASP A 534 -4.11 37.55 -4.79
CA ASP A 534 -4.28 36.38 -3.94
C ASP A 534 -3.90 35.11 -4.70
N TYR A 535 -4.39 34.95 -5.94
CA TYR A 535 -4.00 33.81 -6.78
C TYR A 535 -2.53 33.84 -7.16
N CYS A 536 -1.95 35.01 -7.44
CA CYS A 536 -0.53 35.10 -7.73
C CYS A 536 0.29 34.64 -6.52
N SER A 537 -0.12 35.03 -5.30
CA SER A 537 0.56 34.64 -4.06
C SER A 537 0.44 33.15 -3.79
N LEU A 538 -0.77 32.62 -3.80
CA LEU A 538 -1.04 31.21 -3.56
C LEU A 538 -0.42 30.30 -4.63
N ALA A 539 -0.46 30.70 -5.90
CA ALA A 539 0.11 29.91 -6.99
C ALA A 539 1.65 29.92 -6.94
N TYR A 540 2.26 31.00 -6.47
CA TYR A 540 3.71 31.05 -6.24
C TYR A 540 4.12 30.12 -5.09
N GLU A 541 3.35 30.07 -4.00
CA GLU A 541 3.56 29.10 -2.92
C GLU A 541 3.39 27.67 -3.40
N ALA A 542 2.35 27.39 -4.18
CA ALA A 542 2.14 26.08 -4.78
C ALA A 542 3.31 25.71 -5.70
N TYR A 543 3.77 26.62 -6.57
CA TYR A 543 4.94 26.41 -7.43
C TYR A 543 6.20 26.10 -6.62
N ARG A 544 6.43 26.80 -5.50
CA ARG A 544 7.55 26.48 -4.61
C ARG A 544 7.46 25.06 -4.08
N LYS A 545 6.28 24.62 -3.63
CA LYS A 545 6.09 23.22 -3.20
C LYS A 545 6.33 22.24 -4.34
N TRP A 546 5.75 22.47 -5.52
CA TRP A 546 5.99 21.63 -6.70
C TRP A 546 7.48 21.51 -7.07
N SER A 547 8.23 22.61 -6.99
CA SER A 547 9.63 22.66 -7.42
C SER A 547 10.64 22.25 -6.35
N GLN A 548 10.29 22.37 -5.07
CA GLN A 548 11.24 22.19 -3.95
C GLN A 548 10.93 20.96 -3.09
N ASP A 549 9.67 20.53 -3.00
CA ASP A 549 9.30 19.38 -2.19
C ASP A 549 9.77 18.09 -2.88
N PRO A 550 10.63 17.26 -2.23
CA PRO A 550 11.14 16.03 -2.83
C PRO A 550 10.05 15.08 -3.30
N LYS A 551 8.86 15.16 -2.70
CA LYS A 551 7.73 14.29 -3.02
C LYS A 551 7.19 14.50 -4.44
N TYR A 552 7.45 15.64 -5.08
CA TYR A 552 7.04 15.89 -6.47
C TYR A 552 8.15 15.64 -7.49
N LYS A 553 9.30 15.11 -7.08
CA LYS A 553 10.37 14.69 -7.99
C LYS A 553 9.89 13.55 -8.89
N GLY A 554 10.05 13.71 -10.20
CA GLY A 554 9.51 12.76 -11.20
C GLY A 554 8.01 12.95 -11.49
N ILE A 555 7.38 13.94 -10.88
CA ILE A 555 5.98 14.34 -11.13
C ILE A 555 5.95 15.74 -11.73
N PHE A 556 6.65 16.70 -11.14
CA PHE A 556 6.78 18.06 -11.67
C PHE A 556 8.03 18.20 -12.55
N TYR A 557 7.85 18.86 -13.69
CA TYR A 557 8.87 19.14 -14.69
C TYR A 557 8.88 20.63 -14.97
N GLN A 558 9.93 21.31 -14.51
CA GLN A 558 10.15 22.72 -14.83
C GLN A 558 10.46 22.87 -16.32
N THR A 559 9.76 23.79 -16.99
CA THR A 559 9.98 24.10 -18.41
C THR A 559 9.62 25.54 -18.70
N ASP A 560 10.19 26.08 -19.77
CA ASP A 560 9.89 27.41 -20.26
C ASP A 560 8.41 27.52 -20.66
N TYR A 561 7.77 28.60 -20.22
CA TYR A 561 6.37 28.91 -20.44
C TYR A 561 6.23 30.22 -21.21
N VAL A 562 5.82 30.12 -22.47
CA VAL A 562 5.59 31.26 -23.37
C VAL A 562 4.10 31.57 -23.37
N ILE A 563 3.74 32.76 -22.90
CA ILE A 563 2.40 33.32 -23.11
C ILE A 563 2.50 34.29 -24.27
N ALA A 564 1.70 34.05 -25.29
CA ALA A 564 1.59 34.87 -26.48
C ALA A 564 0.11 35.20 -26.77
N GLY A 565 -0.13 36.22 -27.59
CA GLY A 565 -1.43 36.51 -28.18
C GLY A 565 -1.32 37.60 -29.23
N SER A 566 -2.45 37.90 -29.86
CA SER A 566 -2.56 38.92 -30.91
C SER A 566 -3.39 40.08 -30.38
N ARG A 567 -2.81 41.29 -30.35
CA ARG A 567 -3.51 42.49 -29.90
C ARG A 567 -4.28 43.14 -31.04
N SER A 568 -5.61 43.19 -30.95
CA SER A 568 -6.46 43.89 -31.92
C SER A 568 -7.03 45.23 -31.40
N THR A 569 -7.03 45.49 -30.08
CA THR A 569 -7.58 46.73 -29.48
C THR A 569 -6.64 47.41 -28.48
N PRO A 570 -6.80 48.73 -28.22
CA PRO A 570 -5.90 49.50 -27.33
C PRO A 570 -6.08 49.28 -25.82
N GLU A 571 -7.14 48.59 -25.38
CA GLU A 571 -7.39 48.36 -23.95
C GLU A 571 -6.26 47.53 -23.29
N LYS A 572 -6.08 47.68 -21.96
CA LYS A 572 -5.09 46.90 -21.21
C LYS A 572 -5.49 45.42 -21.24
N SER A 573 -4.67 44.60 -21.90
CA SER A 573 -4.90 43.16 -22.02
C SER A 573 -4.74 42.45 -20.66
N TRP A 574 -5.26 41.22 -20.56
CA TRP A 574 -5.08 40.38 -19.37
C TRP A 574 -3.58 40.14 -19.06
N THR A 575 -2.76 40.05 -20.11
CA THR A 575 -1.29 39.97 -20.07
C THR A 575 -0.68 41.22 -19.45
N ASP A 576 -1.12 42.43 -19.82
CA ASP A 576 -0.64 43.70 -19.20
C ASP A 576 -0.89 43.73 -17.69
N LYS A 577 -2.09 43.31 -17.25
CA LYS A 577 -2.44 43.26 -15.81
C LYS A 577 -1.60 42.22 -15.06
N THR A 578 -1.34 41.09 -15.69
CA THR A 578 -0.50 40.03 -15.11
C THR A 578 0.95 40.48 -14.99
N ILE A 579 1.51 41.11 -16.04
CA ILE A 579 2.86 41.68 -16.01
C ILE A 579 2.99 42.74 -14.91
N ALA A 580 2.01 43.65 -14.78
CA ALA A 580 2.02 44.65 -13.72
C ALA A 580 2.05 44.03 -12.31
N GLN A 581 1.36 42.89 -12.13
CA GLN A 581 1.38 42.16 -10.86
C GLN A 581 2.71 41.44 -10.62
N LEU A 582 3.31 40.86 -11.66
CA LEU A 582 4.66 40.27 -11.59
C LEU A 582 5.71 41.34 -11.26
N ASP A 583 5.66 42.51 -11.90
CA ASP A 583 6.50 43.67 -11.60
C ASP A 583 6.34 44.12 -10.14
N LYS A 584 5.09 44.30 -9.68
CA LYS A 584 4.77 44.68 -8.30
C LYS A 584 5.36 43.72 -7.27
N ARG A 585 5.40 42.42 -7.59
CA ARG A 585 5.93 41.37 -6.71
C ARG A 585 7.40 41.02 -6.97
N GLN A 586 8.05 41.68 -7.94
CA GLN A 586 9.42 41.40 -8.36
C GLN A 586 9.64 39.93 -8.75
N LEU A 587 8.64 39.32 -9.40
CA LEU A 587 8.73 37.95 -9.89
C LEU A 587 9.34 37.91 -11.30
N PRO A 588 10.16 36.89 -11.64
CA PRO A 588 10.92 36.87 -12.87
C PRO A 588 10.04 36.59 -14.10
N TYR A 589 10.18 37.42 -15.13
CA TYR A 589 9.65 37.18 -16.47
C TYR A 589 10.51 37.91 -17.51
N THR A 590 10.34 37.61 -18.79
CA THR A 590 11.02 38.29 -19.90
C THR A 590 10.01 38.65 -20.97
N ARG A 591 9.86 39.94 -21.29
CA ARG A 591 9.00 40.37 -22.41
C ARG A 591 9.54 39.84 -23.74
N LEU A 592 8.63 39.42 -24.61
CA LEU A 592 8.94 38.98 -25.98
C LEU A 592 8.51 40.11 -26.93
N THR A 593 9.43 40.57 -27.79
CA THR A 593 9.19 41.75 -28.63
C THR A 593 8.28 41.46 -29.81
N ASP A 594 8.42 40.28 -30.41
CA ASP A 594 7.71 39.85 -31.59
C ASP A 594 7.84 38.32 -31.76
N ALA A 595 7.14 37.76 -32.75
CA ALA A 595 7.21 36.34 -33.08
C ALA A 595 8.64 35.90 -33.49
N ALA A 596 9.42 36.75 -34.15
CA ALA A 596 10.78 36.41 -34.56
C ALA A 596 11.72 36.30 -33.35
N ASP A 597 11.55 37.13 -32.31
CA ASP A 597 12.28 36.98 -31.04
C ASP A 597 11.97 35.65 -30.36
N THR A 598 10.70 35.27 -30.36
CA THR A 598 10.26 33.99 -29.81
C THR A 598 10.88 32.82 -30.57
N LYS A 599 10.88 32.85 -31.91
CA LYS A 599 11.52 31.82 -32.75
C LYS A 599 13.04 31.78 -32.62
N ARG A 600 13.71 32.92 -32.43
CA ARG A 600 15.17 32.95 -32.16
C ARG A 600 15.51 32.23 -30.85
N ARG A 601 14.68 32.41 -29.82
CA ARG A 601 14.84 31.76 -28.52
C ARG A 601 14.46 30.28 -28.56
N PHE A 602 13.41 29.95 -29.32
CA PHE A 602 12.90 28.60 -29.49
C PHE A 602 12.81 28.23 -30.98
N PRO A 603 13.94 27.89 -31.64
CA PRO A 603 13.97 27.56 -33.07
C PRO A 603 13.10 26.36 -33.46
N ILE A 604 12.70 25.56 -32.48
CA ILE A 604 11.77 24.45 -32.64
C ILE A 604 10.35 24.91 -33.01
N LEU A 605 9.99 26.15 -32.71
CA LEU A 605 8.70 26.74 -33.06
C LEU A 605 8.78 27.31 -34.49
N THR A 606 8.13 26.64 -35.43
CA THR A 606 8.27 26.90 -36.87
C THR A 606 7.09 27.67 -37.45
N GLY A 607 5.90 27.63 -36.84
CA GLY A 607 4.67 28.27 -37.33
C GLY A 607 4.61 29.79 -37.09
N GLU A 608 3.52 30.45 -37.46
CA GLU A 608 3.46 31.93 -37.49
C GLU A 608 3.47 32.61 -36.11
N LEU A 609 3.09 31.90 -35.03
CA LEU A 609 3.01 32.38 -33.64
C LEU A 609 2.22 33.70 -33.45
N ALA A 610 0.93 33.58 -33.06
CA ALA A 610 0.07 34.68 -32.62
C ALA A 610 0.11 35.98 -33.45
N GLN A 611 0.22 35.87 -34.78
CA GLN A 611 0.16 37.00 -35.72
C GLN A 611 -1.29 37.28 -36.21
N PRO A 612 -1.57 38.51 -36.70
CA PRO A 612 -0.74 39.72 -36.64
C PRO A 612 -0.67 40.31 -35.22
N HIS A 613 0.28 41.22 -34.95
CA HIS A 613 0.39 41.95 -33.67
C HIS A 613 0.70 41.08 -32.44
N PHE A 614 1.76 40.28 -32.55
CA PHE A 614 2.29 39.49 -31.45
C PHE A 614 2.54 40.33 -30.20
N GLU A 615 2.00 39.90 -29.07
CA GLU A 615 2.42 40.31 -27.73
C GLU A 615 2.62 39.09 -26.84
N GLY A 616 3.61 39.14 -25.95
CA GLY A 616 3.86 38.01 -25.08
C GLY A 616 5.02 38.18 -24.11
N TYR A 617 5.17 37.20 -23.24
CA TYR A 617 6.31 37.08 -22.33
C TYR A 617 6.66 35.62 -22.08
N LEU A 618 7.90 35.41 -21.65
CA LEU A 618 8.46 34.14 -21.23
C LEU A 618 8.58 34.13 -19.70
N ASN A 619 8.04 33.09 -19.08
CA ASN A 619 8.33 32.74 -17.69
C ASN A 619 9.13 31.43 -17.65
N LYS A 620 10.30 31.45 -16.99
CA LYS A 620 11.17 30.27 -16.80
C LYS A 620 10.92 29.53 -15.49
N SER A 621 10.09 30.11 -14.63
CA SER A 621 9.73 29.61 -13.31
C SER A 621 8.31 29.02 -13.34
N GLY A 622 8.08 28.10 -14.25
CA GLY A 622 6.84 27.35 -14.40
C GLY A 622 7.13 25.96 -14.95
N GLY A 623 6.08 25.26 -15.33
CA GLY A 623 6.24 23.99 -16.04
C GLY A 623 4.96 23.19 -16.09
N TRP A 624 5.09 21.87 -16.04
CA TRP A 624 3.95 20.96 -16.00
C TRP A 624 4.15 19.86 -14.97
N ALA A 625 3.06 19.29 -14.50
CA ALA A 625 3.07 18.12 -13.64
C ALA A 625 2.28 16.98 -14.28
N ASP A 626 2.78 15.75 -14.13
CA ASP A 626 2.06 14.51 -14.42
C ASP A 626 0.90 14.38 -13.42
N ALA A 627 -0.32 14.62 -13.90
CA ALA A 627 -1.47 14.76 -13.03
C ALA A 627 -1.87 13.41 -12.41
N ASN A 628 -1.78 12.34 -13.20
CA ASN A 628 -2.05 10.98 -12.76
C ASN A 628 -1.09 10.54 -11.67
N LYS A 629 0.21 10.80 -11.81
CA LYS A 629 1.19 10.48 -10.75
C LYS A 629 0.92 11.30 -9.48
N ALA A 630 0.64 12.60 -9.61
CA ALA A 630 0.35 13.46 -8.46
C ALA A 630 -0.87 13.00 -7.66
N ILE A 631 -1.97 12.64 -8.34
CA ILE A 631 -3.20 12.19 -7.68
C ILE A 631 -3.03 10.80 -7.07
N LYS A 632 -2.32 9.88 -7.75
CA LYS A 632 -1.98 8.56 -7.17
C LYS A 632 -1.18 8.70 -5.89
N GLN A 633 -0.16 9.55 -5.90
CA GLN A 633 0.63 9.80 -4.71
C GLN A 633 -0.21 10.39 -3.57
N LEU A 634 -1.06 11.39 -3.85
CA LEU A 634 -1.93 11.97 -2.82
C LEU A 634 -2.92 10.93 -2.25
N ARG A 635 -3.47 10.05 -3.10
CA ARG A 635 -4.33 8.93 -2.67
C ARG A 635 -3.56 8.01 -1.73
N ASP A 636 -2.34 7.65 -2.08
CA ASP A 636 -1.52 6.73 -1.28
C ASP A 636 -1.15 7.35 0.07
N GLU A 637 -0.80 8.64 0.10
CA GLU A 637 -0.65 9.41 1.34
C GLU A 637 -1.94 9.38 2.20
N CYS A 638 -3.12 9.54 1.59
CA CYS A 638 -4.40 9.44 2.29
C CYS A 638 -4.65 8.03 2.88
N LEU A 639 -4.34 6.97 2.12
CA LEU A 639 -4.49 5.58 2.58
C LEU A 639 -3.56 5.27 3.75
N GLU A 640 -2.31 5.76 3.71
CA GLU A 640 -1.35 5.62 4.81
C GLU A 640 -1.83 6.31 6.09
N LEU A 641 -2.60 7.40 5.96
CA LEU A 641 -3.22 8.13 7.06
C LEU A 641 -4.56 7.52 7.53
N GLY A 642 -4.99 6.39 6.96
CA GLY A 642 -6.21 5.67 7.37
C GLY A 642 -7.51 6.19 6.76
N ILE A 643 -7.44 7.01 5.70
CA ILE A 643 -8.63 7.49 4.98
C ILE A 643 -9.24 6.34 4.16
N SER A 644 -10.53 6.12 4.33
CA SER A 644 -11.29 5.11 3.59
C SER A 644 -11.84 5.67 2.28
N PHE A 645 -11.78 4.87 1.21
CA PHE A 645 -12.32 5.21 -0.11
C PHE A 645 -13.48 4.28 -0.47
N ILE A 646 -14.60 4.86 -0.93
CA ILE A 646 -15.71 4.14 -1.51
C ILE A 646 -15.82 4.62 -2.96
N ALA A 647 -15.56 3.74 -3.92
CA ALA A 647 -15.50 4.06 -5.35
C ALA A 647 -16.58 3.32 -6.16
N GLY A 648 -16.60 3.54 -7.47
CA GLY A 648 -17.57 2.89 -8.36
C GLY A 648 -19.02 3.30 -8.04
N ARG A 649 -19.97 2.36 -8.22
CA ARG A 649 -21.41 2.63 -8.01
C ARG A 649 -21.73 2.94 -6.54
N ALA A 650 -21.11 2.23 -5.59
CA ALA A 650 -21.20 2.51 -4.16
C ALA A 650 -20.70 3.92 -3.79
N GLY A 651 -19.69 4.42 -4.49
CA GLY A 651 -19.13 5.76 -4.29
C GLY A 651 -19.82 6.87 -5.09
N THR A 652 -20.67 6.53 -6.06
CA THR A 652 -21.31 7.50 -6.94
C THR A 652 -22.51 8.13 -6.24
N ILE A 653 -22.40 9.41 -5.86
CA ILE A 653 -23.46 10.14 -5.16
C ILE A 653 -24.57 10.54 -6.14
N ILE A 654 -25.82 10.30 -5.75
CA ILE A 654 -27.04 10.70 -6.51
C ILE A 654 -27.96 11.61 -5.70
N GLY A 655 -27.55 12.03 -4.50
CA GLY A 655 -28.29 12.97 -3.66
C GLY A 655 -28.04 12.79 -2.17
N PHE A 656 -28.89 13.41 -1.35
CA PHE A 656 -28.77 13.41 0.10
C PHE A 656 -30.06 12.91 0.77
N ASP A 657 -29.91 12.38 1.98
CA ASP A 657 -30.98 12.21 2.95
C ASP A 657 -30.84 13.29 4.03
N SER A 658 -31.73 14.28 4.03
CA SER A 658 -31.70 15.43 4.93
C SER A 658 -33.03 15.61 5.65
N ASN A 659 -32.98 16.11 6.89
CA ASN A 659 -34.19 16.46 7.64
C ASN A 659 -34.80 17.80 7.18
N ALA A 660 -35.97 18.14 7.72
CA ALA A 660 -36.67 19.40 7.43
C ALA A 660 -35.88 20.66 7.84
N GLN A 661 -34.81 20.52 8.62
CA GLN A 661 -33.94 21.61 9.07
C GLN A 661 -32.66 21.73 8.22
N GLY A 662 -32.55 21.00 7.11
CA GLY A 662 -31.40 21.06 6.21
C GLY A 662 -30.15 20.36 6.75
N VAL A 663 -30.28 19.42 7.71
CA VAL A 663 -29.15 18.62 8.20
C VAL A 663 -29.13 17.30 7.45
N ILE A 664 -28.04 17.02 6.75
CA ILE A 664 -27.79 15.77 6.03
C ILE A 664 -27.44 14.69 7.04
N LYS A 665 -28.07 13.52 6.94
CA LYS A 665 -27.75 12.32 7.74
C LYS A 665 -26.97 11.29 6.95
N ALA A 666 -27.16 11.25 5.63
CA ALA A 666 -26.47 10.33 4.74
C ALA A 666 -26.43 10.88 3.30
N VAL A 667 -25.44 10.43 2.52
CA VAL A 667 -25.47 10.53 1.06
C VAL A 667 -26.19 9.33 0.47
N LYS A 668 -26.99 9.56 -0.58
CA LYS A 668 -27.61 8.51 -1.40
C LYS A 668 -26.66 8.18 -2.54
N THR A 669 -26.42 6.90 -2.75
CA THR A 669 -25.47 6.40 -3.76
C THR A 669 -26.23 5.73 -4.90
N LEU A 670 -25.59 5.60 -6.07
CA LEU A 670 -26.18 4.95 -7.25
C LEU A 670 -26.48 3.46 -7.02
N GLU A 671 -25.82 2.85 -6.03
CA GLU A 671 -26.06 1.48 -5.60
C GLU A 671 -27.24 1.34 -4.64
N GLY A 672 -27.74 2.47 -4.11
CA GLY A 672 -28.91 2.52 -3.21
C GLY A 672 -28.54 2.47 -1.73
N THR A 673 -27.33 2.05 -1.38
CA THR A 673 -26.87 2.00 0.02
C THR A 673 -26.46 3.39 0.49
N PRO A 674 -27.11 3.94 1.54
CA PRO A 674 -26.78 5.27 2.04
C PRO A 674 -25.50 5.24 2.89
N VAL A 675 -24.61 6.21 2.70
CA VAL A 675 -23.40 6.38 3.52
C VAL A 675 -23.64 7.49 4.54
N ARG A 676 -23.60 7.16 5.82
CA ARG A 676 -23.88 8.07 6.94
C ARG A 676 -22.64 8.87 7.34
N GLY A 677 -22.87 10.08 7.87
CA GLY A 677 -21.82 10.93 8.41
C GLY A 677 -22.39 12.17 9.09
N ASP A 678 -21.55 12.83 9.89
CA ASP A 678 -21.93 14.05 10.62
C ASP A 678 -21.65 15.33 9.83
N HIS A 679 -20.59 15.31 9.01
CA HIS A 679 -20.17 16.40 8.14
C HIS A 679 -19.89 15.88 6.74
N PHE A 680 -20.27 16.65 5.73
CA PHE A 680 -20.12 16.28 4.33
C PHE A 680 -19.31 17.35 3.61
N ILE A 681 -18.33 16.95 2.82
CA ILE A 681 -17.56 17.83 1.95
C ILE A 681 -17.85 17.45 0.50
N LEU A 682 -18.48 18.36 -0.25
CA LEU A 682 -18.74 18.18 -1.67
C LEU A 682 -17.60 18.77 -2.51
N ALA A 683 -16.75 17.89 -3.02
CA ALA A 683 -15.64 18.21 -3.93
C ALA A 683 -15.78 17.52 -5.29
N ALA A 684 -17.01 17.40 -5.80
CA ALA A 684 -17.36 16.62 -6.99
C ALA A 684 -17.11 17.34 -8.34
N GLY A 685 -16.30 18.40 -8.35
CA GLY A 685 -15.95 19.13 -9.57
C GLY A 685 -17.17 19.54 -10.40
N ALA A 686 -17.18 19.21 -11.70
CA ALA A 686 -18.24 19.60 -12.63
C ALA A 686 -19.58 18.91 -12.34
N TRP A 687 -19.58 17.79 -11.61
CA TRP A 687 -20.78 17.06 -11.25
C TRP A 687 -21.55 17.69 -10.08
N SER A 688 -20.95 18.62 -9.33
CA SER A 688 -21.62 19.29 -8.20
C SER A 688 -22.94 19.95 -8.59
N SER A 689 -23.03 20.47 -9.83
CA SER A 689 -24.24 21.10 -10.39
C SER A 689 -25.41 20.13 -10.59
N GLY A 690 -25.14 18.83 -10.68
CA GLY A 690 -26.15 17.77 -10.71
C GLY A 690 -26.51 17.21 -9.33
N ILE A 691 -25.79 17.63 -8.27
CA ILE A 691 -25.89 17.08 -6.90
C ILE A 691 -26.55 18.05 -5.92
N VAL A 692 -26.23 19.35 -5.99
CA VAL A 692 -26.82 20.41 -5.14
C VAL A 692 -27.24 21.64 -5.96
N PRO A 693 -28.22 22.42 -5.49
CA PRO A 693 -28.55 23.71 -6.10
C PRO A 693 -27.33 24.63 -6.10
N THR A 694 -27.00 25.21 -7.26
CA THR A 694 -25.82 26.08 -7.37
C THR A 694 -26.15 27.55 -7.54
N TYR A 695 -27.44 27.93 -7.57
CA TYR A 695 -27.91 29.32 -7.66
C TYR A 695 -27.24 30.14 -8.77
N ASN A 696 -26.90 29.50 -9.88
CA ASN A 696 -26.16 30.11 -11.00
C ASN A 696 -24.75 30.63 -10.64
N SER A 697 -24.20 30.16 -9.52
CA SER A 697 -22.85 30.47 -9.04
C SER A 697 -21.79 29.54 -9.60
N THR A 698 -22.20 28.44 -10.23
CA THR A 698 -21.31 27.57 -11.00
C THR A 698 -21.94 27.13 -12.31
N LEU A 699 -21.09 26.93 -13.32
CA LEU A 699 -21.47 26.38 -14.63
C LEU A 699 -20.45 25.33 -15.06
N SER A 700 -20.94 24.15 -15.43
CA SER A 700 -20.09 23.09 -15.96
C SER A 700 -19.76 23.36 -17.43
N THR A 701 -18.48 23.44 -17.78
CA THR A 701 -18.05 23.67 -19.18
C THR A 701 -17.01 22.63 -19.61
N ALA A 702 -17.17 22.11 -20.82
CA ALA A 702 -16.23 21.18 -21.41
C ALA A 702 -15.18 21.92 -22.26
N GLN A 703 -13.92 21.52 -22.14
CA GLN A 703 -12.78 22.04 -22.91
C GLN A 703 -12.16 20.94 -23.77
N ALA A 704 -11.69 21.32 -24.96
CA ALA A 704 -11.17 20.36 -25.95
C ALA A 704 -9.70 20.02 -25.69
N LEU A 705 -9.39 18.73 -25.79
CA LEU A 705 -8.04 18.16 -25.70
C LEU A 705 -7.71 17.39 -26.98
N GLY A 706 -6.47 17.50 -27.44
CA GLY A 706 -5.91 16.75 -28.55
C GLY A 706 -4.60 16.06 -28.17
N PHE A 707 -4.37 14.88 -28.73
CA PHE A 707 -3.18 14.06 -28.49
C PHE A 707 -2.61 13.56 -29.82
N LEU A 708 -1.32 13.76 -30.02
CA LEU A 708 -0.57 13.19 -31.13
C LEU A 708 0.44 12.16 -30.62
N ARG A 709 0.48 10.99 -31.26
CA ARG A 709 1.55 10.02 -31.03
C ARG A 709 2.80 10.47 -31.77
N LEU A 710 3.91 10.53 -31.06
CA LEU A 710 5.22 10.84 -31.64
C LEU A 710 6.03 9.56 -31.88
N THR A 711 6.86 9.58 -32.92
CA THR A 711 7.93 8.60 -33.13
C THR A 711 9.09 8.84 -32.17
N ASP A 712 10.03 7.90 -32.05
CA ASP A 712 11.18 8.04 -31.14
C ASP A 712 12.08 9.23 -31.52
N ASP A 713 12.30 9.46 -32.81
CA ASP A 713 13.05 10.63 -33.30
C ASP A 713 12.34 11.95 -32.96
N GLU A 714 11.02 11.97 -33.04
CA GLU A 714 10.21 13.13 -32.68
C GLU A 714 10.18 13.37 -31.17
N MET A 715 10.19 12.31 -30.36
CA MET A 715 10.33 12.43 -28.91
C MET A 715 11.65 13.12 -28.56
N ILE A 716 12.74 12.81 -29.28
CA ILE A 716 14.03 13.49 -29.11
C ILE A 716 13.94 14.94 -29.60
N LYS A 717 13.42 15.17 -30.81
CA LYS A 717 13.31 16.49 -31.44
C LYS A 717 12.50 17.48 -30.59
N TYR A 718 11.36 17.05 -30.04
CA TYR A 718 10.41 17.92 -29.34
C TYR A 718 10.54 17.88 -27.82
N LYS A 719 11.51 17.13 -27.26
CA LYS A 719 11.69 16.92 -25.81
C LYS A 719 11.62 18.20 -24.97
N ASN A 720 12.25 19.27 -25.46
CA ASN A 720 12.39 20.54 -24.75
C ASN A 720 11.55 21.67 -25.38
N ILE A 721 10.48 21.34 -26.11
CA ILE A 721 9.57 22.38 -26.61
C ILE A 721 8.97 23.14 -25.42
N PRO A 722 8.90 24.49 -25.45
CA PRO A 722 8.25 25.22 -24.37
C PRO A 722 6.77 24.85 -24.30
N ILE A 723 6.16 25.09 -23.15
CA ILE A 723 4.71 25.24 -23.10
C ILE A 723 4.42 26.59 -23.77
N TYR A 724 3.81 26.56 -24.94
CA TYR A 724 3.33 27.71 -25.68
C TYR A 724 1.83 27.85 -25.45
N MET A 725 1.38 29.01 -25.01
CA MET A 725 -0.03 29.35 -24.86
C MET A 725 -0.36 30.61 -25.65
N ASN A 726 -1.31 30.51 -26.58
CA ASN A 726 -1.94 31.66 -27.19
C ASN A 726 -3.19 32.03 -26.39
N TYR A 727 -3.11 33.07 -25.56
CA TYR A 727 -4.22 33.47 -24.67
C TYR A 727 -5.44 33.98 -25.45
N ALA A 728 -5.25 34.55 -26.65
CA ALA A 728 -6.33 35.09 -27.46
C ALA A 728 -7.24 33.99 -28.02
N THR A 729 -6.68 32.82 -28.34
CA THR A 729 -7.43 31.65 -28.82
C THR A 729 -7.75 30.64 -27.71
N GLY A 730 -7.02 30.74 -26.59
CA GLY A 730 -7.03 29.79 -25.49
C GLY A 730 -6.18 28.54 -25.74
N TRP A 731 -5.51 28.42 -26.89
CA TRP A 731 -4.76 27.22 -27.26
C TRP A 731 -3.45 27.09 -26.48
N PHE A 732 -3.09 25.89 -26.05
CA PHE A 732 -1.79 25.61 -25.43
C PHE A 732 -1.33 24.16 -25.58
N ASN A 733 -0.03 23.90 -25.46
CA ASN A 733 0.57 22.55 -25.50
C ASN A 733 1.28 22.16 -24.19
N PHE A 734 1.84 20.95 -24.19
CA PHE A 734 2.83 20.48 -23.23
C PHE A 734 4.05 19.94 -23.97
N PRO A 735 5.23 19.87 -23.32
CA PRO A 735 6.29 18.99 -23.77
C PRO A 735 5.80 17.54 -23.93
N PRO A 736 6.40 16.74 -24.83
CA PRO A 736 6.02 15.34 -25.00
C PRO A 736 6.12 14.55 -23.70
N HIS A 737 5.09 13.76 -23.41
CA HIS A 737 5.06 12.90 -22.23
C HIS A 737 5.82 11.61 -22.50
N GLU A 738 6.89 11.35 -21.74
CA GLU A 738 7.83 10.26 -21.98
C GLU A 738 7.15 8.88 -21.97
N ASP A 739 6.39 8.54 -20.92
CA ASP A 739 5.81 7.20 -20.77
C ASP A 739 4.74 6.88 -21.82
N THR A 740 4.05 7.91 -22.33
CA THR A 740 2.95 7.72 -23.30
C THR A 740 3.36 8.03 -24.73
N LYS A 741 4.55 8.62 -24.94
CA LYS A 741 5.01 9.13 -26.24
C LYS A 741 3.98 10.06 -26.91
N MET A 742 3.23 10.82 -26.12
CA MET A 742 2.17 11.70 -26.62
C MET A 742 2.56 13.17 -26.49
N LEU A 743 2.35 13.93 -27.56
CA LEU A 743 2.25 15.38 -27.52
C LEU A 743 0.79 15.77 -27.25
N LYS A 744 0.55 16.43 -26.12
CA LYS A 744 -0.79 16.92 -25.74
C LYS A 744 -0.90 18.42 -25.99
N PHE A 745 -2.07 18.82 -26.46
CA PHE A 745 -2.49 20.21 -26.57
C PHE A 745 -3.98 20.34 -26.28
N ALA A 746 -4.41 21.56 -25.98
CA ALA A 746 -5.74 21.82 -25.47
C ALA A 746 -6.17 23.25 -25.78
N VAL A 747 -7.47 23.50 -25.61
CA VAL A 747 -8.06 24.83 -25.74
C VAL A 747 -8.74 25.22 -24.43
N HIS A 748 -8.19 26.22 -23.75
CA HIS A 748 -8.77 26.89 -22.59
C HIS A 748 -9.62 28.09 -23.04
N GLY A 749 -10.81 27.82 -23.56
CA GLY A 749 -11.73 28.85 -24.05
C GLY A 749 -13.02 28.91 -23.24
N TRP A 750 -14.03 29.55 -23.82
CA TRP A 750 -15.38 29.61 -23.26
C TRP A 750 -16.07 28.25 -23.12
N GLY A 751 -15.66 27.29 -23.95
CA GLY A 751 -16.02 25.88 -23.86
C GLY A 751 -17.41 25.54 -24.36
N TYR A 752 -17.82 24.32 -24.03
CA TYR A 752 -19.09 23.73 -24.44
C TYR A 752 -19.97 23.41 -23.24
N THR A 753 -21.27 23.67 -23.34
CA THR A 753 -22.26 23.24 -22.34
C THR A 753 -23.04 22.03 -22.82
N ARG A 754 -23.57 21.26 -21.86
CA ARG A 754 -24.47 20.14 -22.09
C ARG A 754 -25.65 20.27 -21.14
N ALA A 755 -26.77 20.76 -21.66
CA ALA A 755 -28.03 20.71 -20.92
C ALA A 755 -28.38 19.24 -20.55
N PRO A 756 -28.84 18.98 -19.33
CA PRO A 756 -29.17 17.62 -18.88
C PRO A 756 -30.28 16.98 -19.71
N SER A 757 -30.18 15.67 -19.92
CA SER A 757 -31.23 14.86 -20.54
C SER A 757 -32.26 14.40 -19.51
N LYS A 758 -33.48 14.00 -19.95
CA LYS A 758 -34.52 13.49 -19.05
C LYS A 758 -34.07 12.24 -18.27
N ASP A 759 -33.22 11.43 -18.89
CA ASP A 759 -32.69 10.17 -18.35
C ASP A 759 -31.49 10.39 -17.40
N ASP A 760 -30.98 11.63 -17.27
CA ASP A 760 -29.89 11.93 -16.34
C ASP A 760 -30.40 11.83 -14.88
N ASN A 761 -29.74 10.98 -14.08
CA ASN A 761 -30.09 10.70 -12.69
C ASN A 761 -29.58 11.77 -11.71
N ASN A 762 -29.78 13.04 -12.05
CA ASN A 762 -29.39 14.18 -11.21
C ASN A 762 -30.39 14.37 -10.06
N SER A 763 -29.89 14.67 -8.86
CA SER A 763 -30.73 15.03 -7.71
C SER A 763 -31.41 16.38 -7.92
N VAL A 764 -30.73 17.28 -8.64
CA VAL A 764 -31.25 18.59 -9.01
C VAL A 764 -31.73 18.56 -10.45
N LYS A 765 -33.05 18.70 -10.62
CA LYS A 765 -33.66 18.90 -11.94
C LYS A 765 -33.53 20.37 -12.32
N SER A 766 -32.45 20.71 -13.01
CA SER A 766 -32.23 22.05 -13.58
C SER A 766 -31.89 21.93 -15.08
N ASN A 767 -31.95 23.04 -15.80
CA ASN A 767 -31.43 23.14 -17.17
C ASN A 767 -29.94 23.57 -17.20
N ILE A 768 -29.27 23.56 -16.04
CA ILE A 768 -27.87 23.99 -15.91
C ILE A 768 -26.97 22.89 -16.46
N SER A 769 -25.92 23.28 -17.18
CA SER A 769 -24.99 22.37 -17.82
C SER A 769 -24.40 21.35 -16.85
N VAL A 770 -24.44 20.06 -17.21
CA VAL A 770 -23.85 18.95 -16.45
C VAL A 770 -23.03 18.04 -17.38
N PRO A 771 -21.92 17.46 -16.89
CA PRO A 771 -21.23 16.39 -17.62
C PRO A 771 -22.16 15.19 -17.90
N PRO A 772 -21.83 14.33 -18.88
CA PRO A 772 -22.58 13.10 -19.11
C PRO A 772 -22.58 12.20 -17.85
N PRO A 773 -23.70 11.51 -17.54
CA PRO A 773 -23.77 10.62 -16.40
C PRO A 773 -22.86 9.40 -16.57
N VAL A 774 -22.03 9.13 -15.55
CA VAL A 774 -21.24 7.91 -15.31
C VAL A 774 -20.64 7.26 -16.57
N SER A 775 -19.47 7.74 -16.99
CA SER A 775 -18.65 7.03 -17.99
C SER A 775 -17.46 6.36 -17.34
N ARG A 776 -17.18 5.09 -17.69
CA ARG A 776 -15.97 4.37 -17.25
C ARG A 776 -14.69 4.90 -17.93
N GLU A 777 -14.81 5.82 -18.88
CA GLU A 777 -13.71 6.36 -19.67
C GLU A 777 -14.08 7.70 -20.32
N ARG A 778 -13.10 8.57 -20.59
CA ARG A 778 -13.36 9.75 -21.43
C ARG A 778 -13.58 9.29 -22.88
N ARG A 779 -14.73 9.67 -23.45
CA ARG A 779 -15.02 9.42 -24.85
C ARG A 779 -13.97 10.07 -25.76
N ASN A 780 -13.58 9.35 -26.80
CA ASN A 780 -12.70 9.83 -27.86
C ASN A 780 -13.47 10.73 -28.84
N PHE A 781 -13.94 11.89 -28.36
CA PHE A 781 -14.81 12.79 -29.12
C PHE A 781 -14.58 14.26 -28.74
N VAL A 782 -14.60 15.11 -29.76
CA VAL A 782 -14.78 16.57 -29.66
C VAL A 782 -15.64 17.05 -30.84
N PRO A 783 -16.35 18.18 -30.71
CA PRO A 783 -16.99 18.86 -31.84
C PRO A 783 -16.04 19.19 -33.00
N ALA A 784 -16.58 19.31 -34.22
CA ALA A 784 -15.76 19.62 -35.40
C ALA A 784 -15.05 20.99 -35.29
N ASP A 785 -15.73 22.00 -34.76
CA ASP A 785 -15.16 23.32 -34.48
C ASP A 785 -14.08 23.27 -33.38
N ALA A 786 -14.20 22.35 -32.42
CA ALA A 786 -13.16 22.12 -31.42
C ALA A 786 -11.91 21.47 -32.02
N GLU A 787 -12.07 20.46 -32.89
CA GLU A 787 -10.95 19.85 -33.61
C GLU A 787 -10.24 20.86 -34.52
N GLU A 788 -11.00 21.70 -35.24
CA GLU A 788 -10.45 22.75 -36.08
C GLU A 788 -9.57 23.71 -35.27
N ARG A 789 -10.04 24.14 -34.09
CA ARG A 789 -9.26 25.01 -33.18
C ARG A 789 -8.02 24.34 -32.64
N LEU A 790 -8.12 23.06 -32.27
CA LEU A 790 -6.98 22.25 -31.84
C LEU A 790 -5.90 22.18 -32.93
N ARG A 791 -6.30 21.96 -34.19
CA ARG A 791 -5.40 21.92 -35.36
C ARG A 791 -4.87 23.30 -35.73
N ALA A 792 -5.67 24.35 -35.63
CA ALA A 792 -5.26 25.72 -35.92
C ALA A 792 -4.11 26.17 -35.01
N GLY A 793 -4.22 25.95 -33.70
CA GLY A 793 -3.12 26.27 -32.79
C GLY A 793 -1.91 25.35 -32.95
N LEU A 794 -2.12 24.08 -33.31
CA LEU A 794 -1.00 23.21 -33.66
C LEU A 794 -0.28 23.71 -34.92
N ARG A 795 -1.01 24.21 -35.93
CA ARG A 795 -0.44 24.83 -37.14
C ARG A 795 0.28 26.14 -36.85
N GLU A 796 -0.23 26.90 -35.88
CA GLU A 796 0.41 28.12 -35.40
C GLU A 796 1.76 27.84 -34.74
N MET A 797 1.90 26.72 -34.01
CA MET A 797 3.11 26.34 -33.27
C MET A 797 4.08 25.48 -34.09
N LEU A 798 3.58 24.38 -34.67
CA LEU A 798 4.29 23.31 -35.38
C LEU A 798 3.49 22.89 -36.64
N PRO A 799 3.53 23.68 -37.73
CA PRO A 799 2.82 23.39 -38.97
C PRO A 799 3.11 22.01 -39.54
N GLU A 800 4.30 21.45 -39.34
CA GLU A 800 4.65 20.12 -39.85
C GLU A 800 3.86 18.97 -39.19
N LEU A 801 3.22 19.21 -38.04
CA LEU A 801 2.40 18.21 -37.34
C LEU A 801 0.89 18.45 -37.49
N ALA A 802 0.47 19.60 -38.03
CA ALA A 802 -0.92 20.08 -37.95
C ALA A 802 -1.95 19.17 -38.65
N ASP A 803 -1.56 18.58 -39.77
CA ASP A 803 -2.44 17.74 -40.59
C ASP A 803 -2.30 16.24 -40.26
N ARG A 804 -1.47 15.88 -39.27
CA ARG A 804 -1.33 14.50 -38.80
C ARG A 804 -2.63 14.03 -38.11
N ALA A 805 -2.94 12.75 -38.27
CA ALA A 805 -4.06 12.13 -37.56
C ALA A 805 -3.87 12.23 -36.05
N LEU A 806 -4.88 12.74 -35.34
CA LEU A 806 -4.88 12.79 -33.88
C LEU A 806 -5.04 11.37 -33.33
N ALA A 807 -4.15 10.99 -32.42
CA ALA A 807 -4.21 9.69 -31.77
C ALA A 807 -5.42 9.59 -30.82
N ARG A 808 -5.79 10.72 -30.21
CA ARG A 808 -6.97 10.85 -29.36
C ARG A 808 -7.43 12.30 -29.30
N VAL A 809 -8.73 12.48 -29.09
CA VAL A 809 -9.37 13.73 -28.71
C VAL A 809 -10.28 13.49 -27.51
N ALA A 810 -10.49 14.50 -26.67
CA ALA A 810 -11.39 14.36 -25.53
C ALA A 810 -11.96 15.70 -25.08
N LEU A 811 -13.13 15.66 -24.44
CA LEU A 811 -13.69 16.77 -23.68
C LEU A 811 -13.34 16.62 -22.19
N CYS A 812 -12.82 17.68 -21.56
CA CYS A 812 -12.49 17.75 -20.14
C CYS A 812 -13.39 18.78 -19.45
N TRP A 813 -14.05 18.38 -18.35
CA TRP A 813 -15.07 19.20 -17.69
C TRP A 813 -14.52 20.05 -16.54
N TYR A 814 -14.84 21.33 -16.55
CA TYR A 814 -14.56 22.31 -15.50
C TYR A 814 -15.85 22.75 -14.80
N THR A 815 -15.67 23.38 -13.64
CA THR A 815 -16.72 24.11 -12.91
C THR A 815 -16.32 25.56 -12.85
N ASP A 816 -16.86 26.37 -13.76
CA ASP A 816 -16.57 27.80 -13.81
C ASP A 816 -17.46 28.54 -12.80
N THR A 817 -16.94 29.60 -12.19
CA THR A 817 -17.72 30.59 -11.41
C THR A 817 -17.76 31.93 -12.17
N PRO A 818 -18.75 32.81 -11.90
CA PRO A 818 -18.88 34.12 -12.55
C PRO A 818 -17.61 34.98 -12.50
N THR A 819 -16.87 34.92 -11.40
CA THR A 819 -15.65 35.72 -11.18
C THR A 819 -14.35 34.95 -11.45
N GLY A 820 -14.44 33.65 -11.76
CA GLY A 820 -13.27 32.76 -11.86
C GLY A 820 -12.69 32.34 -10.50
N ASP A 821 -13.37 32.65 -9.40
CA ASP A 821 -12.94 32.31 -8.05
C ASP A 821 -13.33 30.90 -7.60
N PHE A 822 -12.59 30.35 -6.63
CA PHE A 822 -12.96 29.12 -5.93
C PHE A 822 -14.21 29.29 -5.07
N ILE A 823 -14.84 28.18 -4.72
CA ILE A 823 -15.88 28.12 -3.67
C ILE A 823 -15.35 27.22 -2.54
N MET A 824 -15.26 27.78 -1.33
CA MET A 824 -14.84 27.13 -0.09
C MET A 824 -15.72 27.60 1.07
N ASP A 825 -16.98 27.19 1.09
CA ASP A 825 -17.95 27.66 2.07
C ASP A 825 -19.05 26.62 2.32
N TYR A 826 -19.84 26.81 3.38
CA TYR A 826 -21.01 26.00 3.66
C TYR A 826 -22.12 26.26 2.64
N HIS A 827 -22.82 25.20 2.24
CA HIS A 827 -23.97 25.32 1.34
C HIS A 827 -25.13 26.05 2.05
N PRO A 828 -25.82 27.00 1.39
CA PRO A 828 -26.88 27.80 2.02
C PRO A 828 -28.05 26.95 2.55
N ASP A 829 -28.45 25.90 1.81
CA ASP A 829 -29.57 25.04 2.23
C ASP A 829 -29.18 23.92 3.21
N TYR A 830 -27.89 23.58 3.34
CA TYR A 830 -27.45 22.39 4.08
C TYR A 830 -26.45 22.76 5.18
N LYS A 831 -26.87 22.65 6.44
CA LYS A 831 -26.11 23.15 7.60
C LYS A 831 -24.76 22.47 7.82
N ASN A 832 -24.64 21.21 7.39
CA ASN A 832 -23.45 20.38 7.57
C ASN A 832 -22.80 19.95 6.25
N LEU A 833 -23.12 20.65 5.15
CA LEU A 833 -22.46 20.46 3.85
C LEU A 833 -21.50 21.60 3.58
N PHE A 834 -20.22 21.29 3.46
CA PHE A 834 -19.19 22.20 3.00
C PHE A 834 -18.90 21.94 1.51
N VAL A 835 -18.80 23.00 0.70
CA VAL A 835 -18.55 22.90 -0.74
C VAL A 835 -17.12 23.35 -1.03
N GLY A 836 -16.33 22.45 -1.63
CA GLY A 836 -15.02 22.74 -2.20
C GLY A 836 -15.10 22.62 -3.72
N GLY A 837 -15.25 23.74 -4.43
CA GLY A 837 -15.57 23.73 -5.86
C GLY A 837 -15.13 25.00 -6.60
N GLY A 838 -15.74 25.24 -7.76
CA GLY A 838 -15.46 26.44 -8.56
C GLY A 838 -14.03 26.50 -9.11
N GLY A 839 -13.45 25.36 -9.46
CA GLY A 839 -12.04 25.30 -9.86
C GLY A 839 -11.68 26.08 -11.13
N SER A 840 -12.68 26.57 -11.88
CA SER A 840 -12.60 27.53 -12.99
C SER A 840 -11.51 27.26 -14.04
N GLY A 841 -11.18 25.97 -14.22
CA GLY A 841 -10.15 25.51 -15.14
C GLY A 841 -8.69 25.73 -14.69
N HIS A 842 -8.45 26.15 -13.45
CA HIS A 842 -7.11 26.46 -12.96
C HIS A 842 -6.70 25.80 -11.63
N ALA A 843 -7.58 25.06 -10.95
CA ALA A 843 -7.36 24.59 -9.57
C ALA A 843 -6.21 23.58 -9.40
N PHE A 844 -5.92 22.75 -10.40
CA PHE A 844 -4.95 21.64 -10.27
C PHE A 844 -3.57 22.12 -9.81
N LYS A 845 -3.09 23.28 -10.30
CA LYS A 845 -1.76 23.78 -9.93
C LYS A 845 -1.64 24.11 -8.44
N PHE A 846 -2.76 24.30 -7.76
CA PHE A 846 -2.83 24.57 -6.33
C PHE A 846 -2.89 23.29 -5.49
N LEU A 847 -2.85 22.09 -6.09
CA LEU A 847 -2.90 20.80 -5.38
C LEU A 847 -2.07 20.76 -4.09
N PRO A 848 -0.81 21.28 -4.04
CA PRO A 848 0.01 21.22 -2.82
C PRO A 848 -0.44 22.13 -1.66
N VAL A 849 -1.37 23.06 -1.88
CA VAL A 849 -1.79 24.08 -0.90
C VAL A 849 -3.32 24.14 -0.71
N LEU A 850 -4.10 23.70 -1.70
CA LEU A 850 -5.55 23.91 -1.73
C LEU A 850 -6.29 23.15 -0.62
N GLY A 851 -5.79 21.97 -0.24
CA GLY A 851 -6.36 21.18 0.87
C GLY A 851 -6.25 21.89 2.23
N GLU A 852 -5.15 22.60 2.47
CA GLU A 852 -4.94 23.39 3.68
C GLU A 852 -5.89 24.59 3.72
N CYS A 853 -6.03 25.31 2.60
CA CYS A 853 -7.02 26.38 2.45
C CYS A 853 -8.45 25.88 2.74
N MET A 854 -8.81 24.72 2.19
CA MET A 854 -10.13 24.12 2.39
C MET A 854 -10.38 23.75 3.85
N ALA A 855 -9.37 23.18 4.54
CA ALA A 855 -9.46 22.85 5.96
C ALA A 855 -9.60 24.12 6.84
N LEU A 856 -8.87 25.19 6.52
CA LEU A 856 -8.99 26.48 7.20
C LEU A 856 -10.37 27.10 6.99
N ALA A 857 -10.89 27.08 5.77
CA ALA A 857 -12.21 27.58 5.42
C ALA A 857 -13.32 26.79 6.15
N TRP A 858 -13.24 25.47 6.15
CA TRP A 858 -14.18 24.60 6.87
C TRP A 858 -14.22 24.90 8.38
N LYS A 859 -13.05 25.19 8.96
CA LYS A 859 -12.89 25.61 10.38
C LYS A 859 -13.17 27.10 10.63
N LYS A 860 -13.59 27.87 9.61
CA LYS A 860 -13.81 29.33 9.66
C LYS A 860 -12.58 30.12 10.14
N LYS A 861 -11.39 29.66 9.74
CA LYS A 861 -10.08 30.26 10.05
C LYS A 861 -9.37 30.82 8.82
N LEU A 862 -9.99 30.79 7.65
CA LEU A 862 -9.44 31.38 6.43
C LEU A 862 -9.37 32.91 6.59
N PRO A 863 -8.31 33.60 6.10
CA PRO A 863 -8.24 35.05 6.10
C PRO A 863 -9.50 35.71 5.53
N SER A 864 -9.98 36.80 6.15
CA SER A 864 -11.28 37.40 5.83
C SER A 864 -11.45 37.78 4.36
N HIS A 865 -10.41 38.32 3.72
CA HIS A 865 -10.44 38.65 2.29
C HIS A 865 -10.62 37.42 1.39
N LEU A 866 -9.99 36.28 1.73
CA LEU A 866 -10.16 35.02 1.00
C LEU A 866 -11.51 34.36 1.31
N ALA A 867 -11.97 34.43 2.56
CA ALA A 867 -13.28 33.91 2.94
C ALA A 867 -14.41 34.65 2.21
N GLU A 868 -14.31 35.98 2.09
CA GLU A 868 -15.27 36.78 1.33
C GLU A 868 -15.17 36.50 -0.18
N LYS A 869 -13.96 36.27 -0.70
CA LYS A 869 -13.72 35.97 -2.13
C LYS A 869 -14.20 34.58 -2.54
N TRP A 870 -14.08 33.58 -1.65
CA TRP A 870 -14.40 32.18 -1.94
C TRP A 870 -15.73 31.72 -1.32
N LYS A 871 -16.59 32.66 -0.91
CA LYS A 871 -17.89 32.35 -0.34
C LYS A 871 -18.83 31.72 -1.35
N PHE A 872 -19.86 31.05 -0.86
CA PHE A 872 -20.93 30.56 -1.73
C PHE A 872 -21.89 31.70 -2.07
N HIS A 873 -21.81 32.22 -3.29
CA HIS A 873 -22.71 33.27 -3.78
C HIS A 873 -24.11 32.72 -4.08
N THR A 874 -25.16 33.47 -3.75
CA THR A 874 -26.57 33.12 -4.07
C THR A 874 -27.29 34.25 -4.81
N GLU A 875 -26.70 35.44 -4.85
CA GLU A 875 -27.21 36.63 -5.54
C GLU A 875 -27.31 36.49 -7.06
N TYR A 876 -26.77 35.40 -7.62
CA TYR A 876 -26.79 35.09 -9.04
C TYR A 876 -28.04 34.31 -9.47
N GLU A 877 -28.85 33.81 -8.54
CA GLU A 877 -29.95 32.87 -8.81
C GLU A 877 -30.92 33.35 -9.89
N HIS A 878 -31.27 34.63 -9.88
CA HIS A 878 -32.24 35.22 -10.80
C HIS A 878 -31.60 35.97 -11.99
N ARG A 879 -30.27 35.91 -12.13
CA ARG A 879 -29.58 36.56 -13.25
C ARG A 879 -29.58 35.63 -14.46
N LYS A 880 -29.94 36.18 -15.63
CA LYS A 880 -30.06 35.43 -16.89
C LYS A 880 -28.71 34.90 -17.39
N ASP A 881 -27.66 35.69 -17.25
CA ASP A 881 -26.28 35.29 -17.54
C ASP A 881 -25.34 35.97 -16.55
N THR A 882 -24.52 35.18 -15.88
CA THR A 882 -23.52 35.60 -14.89
C THR A 882 -22.09 35.31 -15.35
N PHE A 883 -21.92 34.56 -16.43
CA PHE A 883 -20.63 34.05 -16.86
C PHE A 883 -20.11 34.87 -18.04
N LEU A 884 -19.89 36.16 -17.79
CA LEU A 884 -19.42 37.16 -18.77
C LEU A 884 -17.90 37.13 -19.00
N GLY A 885 -17.21 36.17 -18.39
CA GLY A 885 -15.76 35.98 -18.49
C GLY A 885 -14.96 36.85 -17.54
N ASP A 886 -13.86 36.30 -17.04
CA ASP A 886 -12.87 36.97 -16.18
C ASP A 886 -11.70 37.58 -17.00
N GLY A 887 -11.80 37.53 -18.33
CA GLY A 887 -10.75 37.93 -19.26
C GLY A 887 -9.64 36.89 -19.48
N SER A 888 -9.72 35.70 -18.84
CA SER A 888 -8.75 34.62 -19.03
C SER A 888 -9.12 33.64 -20.17
N ARG A 889 -10.34 33.73 -20.70
CA ARG A 889 -10.88 32.85 -21.75
C ARG A 889 -10.78 33.51 -23.13
N GLY A 890 -10.08 32.84 -24.05
CA GLY A 890 -9.97 33.23 -25.45
C GLY A 890 -10.89 32.46 -26.40
N GLY A 891 -10.93 32.90 -27.65
CA GLY A 891 -11.67 32.26 -28.74
C GLY A 891 -13.17 32.61 -28.77
N PRO A 892 -13.96 31.86 -29.56
CA PRO A 892 -15.38 32.12 -29.75
C PRO A 892 -16.18 31.95 -28.46
N GLU A 893 -17.36 32.56 -28.42
CA GLU A 893 -18.32 32.46 -27.31
C GLU A 893 -18.70 31.02 -26.99
N ARG A 894 -19.16 30.82 -25.75
CA ARG A 894 -19.60 29.52 -25.24
C ARG A 894 -20.72 28.95 -26.10
N ARG A 895 -20.65 27.66 -26.40
CA ARG A 895 -21.63 26.98 -27.26
C ARG A 895 -22.28 25.79 -26.56
N GLU A 896 -23.59 25.65 -26.68
CA GLU A 896 -24.28 24.42 -26.29
C GLU A 896 -24.03 23.30 -27.32
N LEU A 897 -23.74 22.10 -26.84
CA LEU A 897 -23.61 20.93 -27.71
C LEU A 897 -24.95 20.65 -28.42
N SER A 898 -24.90 20.41 -29.73
CA SER A 898 -26.08 20.00 -30.50
C SER A 898 -26.57 18.62 -30.05
N ALA A 899 -27.80 18.26 -30.41
CA ALA A 899 -28.36 16.95 -30.06
C ALA A 899 -27.51 15.78 -30.60
N ALA A 900 -26.94 15.90 -31.80
CA ALA A 900 -26.08 14.88 -32.39
C ALA A 900 -24.73 14.77 -31.67
N GLU A 901 -24.12 15.89 -31.28
CA GLU A 901 -22.88 15.91 -30.51
C GLU A 901 -23.09 15.35 -29.09
N LYS A 902 -24.22 15.68 -28.45
CA LYS A 902 -24.63 15.09 -27.17
C LYS A 902 -24.80 13.59 -27.28
N ALA A 903 -25.48 13.08 -28.32
CA ALA A 903 -25.62 11.64 -28.54
C ALA A 903 -24.26 10.93 -28.67
N LYS A 904 -23.31 11.51 -29.42
CA LYS A 904 -21.95 10.97 -29.54
C LYS A 904 -21.18 10.97 -28.22
N LEU A 905 -21.32 12.04 -27.43
CA LEU A 905 -20.70 12.15 -26.11
C LEU A 905 -21.32 11.20 -25.08
N ASP A 906 -22.64 11.01 -25.13
CA ASP A 906 -23.40 10.17 -24.20
C ASP A 906 -23.35 8.67 -24.58
N GLY A 907 -22.90 8.33 -25.80
CA GLY A 907 -22.76 6.95 -26.28
C GLY A 907 -23.96 6.40 -27.07
N GLY A 908 -24.84 7.27 -27.56
CA GLY A 908 -26.04 6.97 -28.34
C GLY A 908 -25.79 6.78 -29.84
N GLU A 909 -24.91 5.87 -30.24
CA GLU A 909 -24.93 5.28 -31.60
C GLU A 909 -24.91 3.75 -31.48
N ARG A 910 -26.09 3.15 -31.28
CA ARG A 910 -26.38 1.87 -31.96
C ARG A 910 -26.70 2.22 -33.40
N SER A 911 -25.67 2.35 -34.23
CA SER A 911 -25.88 2.42 -35.68
C SER A 911 -26.47 1.08 -36.12
N LYS A 912 -27.72 1.14 -36.61
CA LYS A 912 -28.22 0.14 -37.53
C LYS A 912 -27.41 0.27 -38.81
N LEU A 913 -26.45 -0.62 -39.02
CA LEU A 913 -25.93 -1.04 -40.31
C LEU A 913 -25.45 -2.49 -40.17
#